data_AF-A0AAJ7ISH6-F1
#
_entry.id   AF-A0AAJ7ISH6-F1
#
_cell.length_a   1.000
_cell.length_b   1.000
_cell.length_c   1.000
_cell.angle_alpha   90.00
_cell.angle_beta   90.00
_cell.angle_gamma   90.00
#
_symmetry.space_group_name_H-M   'P 1'
#
loop_
_entity.id
_entity.type
_entity.pdbx_description
1 polymer ?
#
loop_
_entity_poly.entity_id
_entity_poly.type
_entity_poly.pdbx_seq_one_letter_code
_entity_poly.pdbx_strand_id
1 'polypeptide(L)'
;MRASLAIGYIPTDWRRTKITFIPKPGKTDYSSPKAFRPISLTSFLLKSMEKQIDRYMKDVVLIERPLSPRQYAFRVGHSVEAALHGITRYLEDAYYNRKYAVACFMDIEGAFNQTPKEVFVKGLLDHNVNATVVRWIEKLLSDRVITTEFGDTSAEGLANRGCPQGGILSPILWCLVVNSLLERLRDNGFQVWGYADDIAIAVSNVDSGTVKNEMNRALRIVEDWCSETSLSVNPTKTELMVITRKVRKLNIKGIKFNGVQLKKSESVRYLGVTFTSYLTWKNQVDKTIDRARKNLATISRMVGGTWGLTPAAAHWIYNSIILPRLTFGSIICWEGLLDHNVNATVVRWIEKLLSDRVITTEFGDTSAEGLANRGCPQGGILSPILWCLVVNSLLERLRDNGFQVWGYADDIAIAVSNVDSGTVKNEMNRALRIVEDWCSETSLSVNPTKTELMVITRKVRKLNIKGIKFNGVQLKKSEAVRYLGVTFTSYLTWKKQVDKTIDRARKNLATINRMVGGTWGLTPAAAHWTYNAIILPRLTFGSIIWWEGIHNCKTQMRLESLQHVGLKRMLGAFRYSPTRAMEAMLATPTLTMKIEEVAIRTAKLLKDWNKWQPSNKGHSTIMAELIPETEKDLLMTIETTTDKTILTYRFGRKFRTDIPTRGDWKNGRPYRYNGWNTWFTDGSKDDKGETGCAWVSDELTNGKSEYLGRFATVYQAEVVAILRCAEDLIERSIKHEHIVIFTDSQAAIKTMEKSCYKSTIALECFDRLNELAAVNKRVVLCWCPGHRGIPGNEEADRLAKLIVEEKRPGLEPWLPVPYADFKLELKRFSLSRLKERWSNTTTCRQGREMIGEINVGKAREILKMNREESRILTYVLTGHAPLNYHLYKMGVKEDGNCTCGTNEMQTVKHLLIDCDRFVRKRRETFGILDFKEQRIDQLPY
;
A
#
# COMPACT_ATOMS: atom_id res chain seq x y z
N MET A 1 11.32 -31.02 0.08
CA MET A 1 11.57 -29.91 -0.87
C MET A 1 13.06 -29.68 -1.10
N ARG A 2 13.85 -29.16 -0.14
CA ARG A 2 15.31 -28.93 -0.31
C ARG A 2 16.06 -30.14 -0.90
N ALA A 3 15.91 -31.32 -0.29
CA ALA A 3 16.49 -32.57 -0.80
C ALA A 3 16.04 -32.89 -2.23
N SER A 4 14.73 -32.93 -2.49
CA SER A 4 14.13 -33.14 -3.82
C SER A 4 14.78 -32.28 -4.91
N LEU A 5 15.01 -30.99 -4.66
CA LEU A 5 15.72 -30.12 -5.60
C LEU A 5 17.19 -30.54 -5.76
N ALA A 6 17.92 -30.69 -4.66
CA ALA A 6 19.37 -30.99 -4.67
C ALA A 6 19.72 -32.27 -5.44
N ILE A 7 18.93 -33.35 -5.26
CA ILE A 7 19.12 -34.62 -5.96
C ILE A 7 18.30 -34.75 -7.26
N GLY A 8 17.54 -33.72 -7.67
CA GLY A 8 16.70 -33.76 -8.87
C GLY A 8 15.53 -34.77 -8.84
N TYR A 9 15.19 -35.30 -7.67
CA TYR A 9 14.17 -36.34 -7.51
C TYR A 9 12.81 -35.76 -7.10
N ILE A 10 11.73 -36.25 -7.72
CA ILE A 10 10.35 -35.88 -7.36
C ILE A 10 9.64 -37.14 -6.83
N PRO A 11 9.09 -37.14 -5.60
CA PRO A 11 8.35 -38.27 -5.06
C PRO A 11 7.18 -38.71 -5.96
N THR A 12 6.89 -40.01 -6.01
CA THR A 12 5.83 -40.59 -6.86
C THR A 12 4.46 -39.97 -6.59
N ASP A 13 4.09 -39.75 -5.33
CA ASP A 13 2.81 -39.15 -4.95
C ASP A 13 2.68 -37.69 -5.41
N TRP A 14 3.80 -36.99 -5.61
CA TRP A 14 3.79 -35.62 -6.12
C TRP A 14 3.59 -35.59 -7.64
N ARG A 15 4.03 -36.63 -8.35
CA ARG A 15 3.97 -36.79 -9.81
C ARG A 15 2.59 -37.22 -10.33
N ARG A 16 1.77 -37.86 -9.48
CA ARG A 16 0.38 -38.19 -9.79
C ARG A 16 -0.45 -36.92 -10.04
N THR A 17 -1.04 -36.85 -11.22
CA THR A 17 -1.76 -35.66 -11.73
C THR A 17 -3.15 -36.08 -12.20
N LYS A 18 -4.21 -35.61 -11.52
CA LYS A 18 -5.58 -35.84 -11.99
C LYS A 18 -5.91 -34.85 -13.11
N ILE A 19 -6.33 -35.34 -14.27
CA ILE A 19 -6.80 -34.51 -15.38
C ILE A 19 -8.32 -34.42 -15.35
N THR A 20 -8.81 -33.19 -15.38
CA THR A 20 -10.23 -32.84 -15.53
C THR A 20 -10.43 -32.10 -16.84
N PHE A 21 -11.42 -32.51 -17.63
CA PHE A 21 -11.72 -31.91 -18.93
C PHE A 21 -12.74 -30.77 -18.79
N ILE A 22 -12.37 -29.56 -19.23
CA ILE A 22 -13.28 -28.41 -19.29
C ILE A 22 -13.71 -28.17 -20.75
N PRO A 23 -15.02 -28.09 -21.07
CA PRO A 23 -15.49 -27.84 -22.43
C PRO A 23 -15.01 -26.47 -22.97
N LYS A 24 -14.58 -26.43 -24.24
CA LYS A 24 -14.23 -25.16 -24.91
C LYS A 24 -15.51 -24.43 -25.31
N PRO A 25 -15.74 -23.19 -24.85
CA PRO A 25 -16.98 -22.47 -25.11
C PRO A 25 -17.18 -22.21 -26.61
N GLY A 26 -18.43 -22.34 -27.06
CA GLY A 26 -18.83 -22.06 -28.45
C GLY A 26 -18.59 -23.20 -29.44
N LYS A 27 -18.32 -24.43 -28.98
CA LYS A 27 -18.44 -25.63 -29.82
C LYS A 27 -19.88 -26.11 -29.85
N THR A 28 -20.35 -26.48 -31.04
CA THR A 28 -21.67 -27.06 -31.31
C THR A 28 -21.69 -28.58 -31.12
N ASP A 29 -20.52 -29.21 -31.16
CA ASP A 29 -20.31 -30.64 -30.98
C ASP A 29 -19.18 -30.87 -29.97
N TYR A 30 -19.43 -31.72 -28.99
CA TYR A 30 -18.51 -32.14 -27.93
C TYR A 30 -18.19 -33.65 -27.99
N SER A 31 -18.54 -34.35 -29.07
CA SER A 31 -18.10 -35.73 -29.32
C SER A 31 -16.59 -35.84 -29.52
N SER A 32 -15.95 -34.78 -30.05
CA SER A 32 -14.51 -34.76 -30.33
C SER A 32 -13.67 -34.39 -29.09
N PRO A 33 -12.61 -35.15 -28.75
CA PRO A 33 -11.66 -34.77 -27.69
C PRO A 33 -11.03 -33.38 -27.88
N LYS A 34 -10.88 -32.91 -29.14
CA LYS A 34 -10.39 -31.56 -29.43
C LYS A 34 -11.34 -30.44 -28.94
N ALA A 35 -12.59 -30.75 -28.57
CA ALA A 35 -13.56 -29.82 -27.99
C ALA A 35 -13.31 -29.51 -26.50
N PHE A 36 -12.45 -30.25 -25.80
CA PHE A 36 -12.13 -30.03 -24.38
C PHE A 36 -10.74 -29.43 -24.17
N ARG A 37 -10.52 -28.85 -22.97
CA ARG A 37 -9.21 -28.50 -22.41
C ARG A 37 -8.91 -29.42 -21.22
N PRO A 38 -7.84 -30.21 -21.24
CA PRO A 38 -7.39 -30.94 -20.05
C PRO A 38 -6.78 -29.94 -19.06
N ILE A 39 -7.20 -29.98 -17.80
CA ILE A 39 -6.59 -29.23 -16.70
C ILE A 39 -5.92 -30.22 -15.75
N SER A 40 -4.63 -29.98 -15.48
CA SER A 40 -3.78 -30.80 -14.61
C SER A 40 -3.92 -30.36 -13.15
N LEU A 41 -4.54 -31.19 -12.33
CA LEU A 41 -4.61 -31.03 -10.88
C LEU A 41 -3.41 -31.74 -10.23
N THR A 42 -2.32 -30.99 -10.04
CA THR A 42 -1.11 -31.45 -9.35
C THR A 42 -1.19 -31.25 -7.82
N SER A 43 -0.42 -32.04 -7.08
CA SER A 43 -0.35 -31.98 -5.61
C SER A 43 0.06 -30.60 -5.08
N PHE A 44 -0.44 -30.23 -3.89
CA PHE A 44 -0.08 -28.96 -3.23
C PHE A 44 1.43 -28.84 -2.96
N LEU A 45 2.10 -29.94 -2.63
CA LEU A 45 3.55 -29.97 -2.39
C LEU A 45 4.33 -29.73 -3.69
N LEU A 46 3.90 -30.30 -4.82
CA LEU A 46 4.50 -30.00 -6.12
C LEU A 46 4.29 -28.52 -6.49
N LYS A 47 3.07 -27.99 -6.38
CA LYS A 47 2.76 -26.58 -6.64
C LYS A 47 3.59 -25.63 -5.78
N SER A 48 3.81 -25.97 -4.50
CA SER A 48 4.65 -25.19 -3.59
C SER A 48 6.12 -25.16 -4.06
N MET A 49 6.62 -26.30 -4.54
CA MET A 49 7.97 -26.42 -5.08
C MET A 49 8.12 -25.68 -6.43
N GLU A 50 7.19 -25.89 -7.35
CA GLU A 50 7.09 -25.13 -8.61
C GLU A 50 7.05 -23.62 -8.35
N LYS A 51 6.34 -23.16 -7.30
CA LYS A 51 6.24 -21.73 -7.01
C LYS A 51 7.54 -21.11 -6.47
N GLN A 52 8.37 -21.88 -5.77
CA GLN A 52 9.70 -21.40 -5.39
C GLN A 52 10.64 -21.33 -6.61
N ILE A 53 10.55 -22.28 -7.53
CA ILE A 53 11.32 -22.26 -8.77
C ILE A 53 10.82 -21.13 -9.70
N ASP A 54 9.51 -20.90 -9.82
CA ASP A 54 8.92 -19.78 -10.57
C ASP A 54 9.45 -18.43 -10.08
N ARG A 55 9.60 -18.28 -8.76
CA ARG A 55 10.22 -17.10 -8.15
C ARG A 55 11.71 -17.01 -8.50
N TYR A 56 12.49 -18.08 -8.34
CA TYR A 56 13.91 -18.09 -8.73
C TYR A 56 14.11 -17.74 -10.21
N MET A 57 13.29 -18.29 -11.10
CA MET A 57 13.34 -17.99 -12.53
C MET A 57 13.05 -16.51 -12.81
N LYS A 58 12.07 -15.90 -12.14
CA LYS A 58 11.70 -14.48 -12.35
C LYS A 58 12.64 -13.49 -11.68
N ASP A 59 13.07 -13.78 -10.45
CA ASP A 59 13.82 -12.85 -9.59
C ASP A 59 15.35 -13.00 -9.74
N VAL A 60 15.83 -13.99 -10.50
CA VAL A 60 17.25 -14.20 -10.81
C VAL A 60 17.47 -14.39 -12.31
N VAL A 61 17.01 -15.53 -12.86
CA VAL A 61 17.35 -15.94 -14.24
C VAL A 61 16.91 -14.89 -15.27
N LEU A 62 15.65 -14.45 -15.20
CA LEU A 62 15.10 -13.47 -16.14
C LEU A 62 15.51 -12.01 -15.85
N ILE A 63 16.29 -11.76 -14.79
CA ILE A 63 16.96 -10.46 -14.58
C ILE A 63 18.33 -10.47 -15.28
N GLU A 64 19.10 -11.56 -15.13
CA GLU A 64 20.42 -11.72 -15.77
C GLU A 64 20.33 -11.95 -17.29
N ARG A 65 19.37 -12.78 -17.73
CA ARG A 65 19.07 -13.05 -19.14
C ARG A 65 17.57 -12.82 -19.38
N PRO A 66 17.15 -11.56 -19.64
CA PRO A 66 15.75 -11.23 -19.83
C PRO A 66 15.19 -11.83 -21.11
N LEU A 67 13.93 -12.30 -21.06
CA LEU A 67 13.17 -12.67 -22.25
C LEU A 67 13.13 -11.50 -23.25
N SER A 68 13.17 -11.84 -24.54
CA SER A 68 13.01 -10.93 -25.68
C SER A 68 11.94 -9.88 -25.43
N PRO A 69 12.18 -8.59 -25.74
CA PRO A 69 11.18 -7.53 -25.56
C PRO A 69 9.94 -7.71 -26.44
N ARG A 70 9.93 -8.72 -27.33
CA ARG A 70 8.78 -9.10 -28.16
C ARG A 70 7.89 -10.18 -27.54
N GLN A 71 8.22 -10.70 -26.35
CA GLN A 71 7.34 -11.58 -25.56
C GLN A 71 6.52 -10.74 -24.56
N TYR A 72 5.19 -10.81 -24.67
CA TYR A 72 4.26 -10.02 -23.87
C TYR A 72 3.40 -10.83 -22.89
N ALA A 73 3.33 -12.16 -23.02
CA ALA A 73 2.59 -13.00 -22.08
C ALA A 73 3.40 -13.36 -20.84
N PHE A 74 2.69 -13.61 -19.74
CA PHE A 74 3.22 -14.15 -18.46
C PHE A 74 4.37 -13.35 -17.80
N ARG A 75 4.62 -12.12 -18.26
CA ARG A 75 5.65 -11.20 -17.73
C ARG A 75 5.05 -10.07 -16.93
N VAL A 76 5.79 -9.61 -15.93
CA VAL A 76 5.47 -8.38 -15.18
C VAL A 76 5.66 -7.17 -16.10
N GLY A 77 4.79 -6.17 -15.97
CA GLY A 77 4.84 -4.93 -16.78
C GLY A 77 4.43 -5.08 -18.25
N HIS A 78 4.07 -6.29 -18.70
CA HIS A 78 3.60 -6.55 -20.06
C HIS A 78 2.12 -6.97 -20.03
N SER A 79 1.37 -6.63 -21.08
CA SER A 79 -0.06 -6.93 -21.19
C SER A 79 -0.44 -7.31 -22.62
N VAL A 80 -1.63 -7.89 -22.79
CA VAL A 80 -2.26 -8.07 -24.11
C VAL A 80 -2.31 -6.74 -24.86
N GLU A 81 -2.64 -5.66 -24.15
CA GLU A 81 -2.79 -4.33 -24.74
C GLU A 81 -1.46 -3.74 -25.21
N ALA A 82 -0.34 -4.03 -24.54
CA ALA A 82 0.99 -3.62 -25.00
C ALA A 82 1.41 -4.35 -26.29
N ALA A 83 1.08 -5.64 -26.43
CA ALA A 83 1.33 -6.40 -27.66
C ALA A 83 0.48 -5.85 -28.82
N LEU A 84 -0.82 -5.64 -28.57
CA LEU A 84 -1.78 -5.14 -29.54
C LEU A 84 -1.45 -3.70 -29.97
N HIS A 85 -1.07 -2.81 -29.04
CA HIS A 85 -0.65 -1.45 -29.36
C HIS A 85 0.60 -1.43 -30.26
N GLY A 86 1.59 -2.29 -29.96
CA GLY A 86 2.82 -2.38 -30.74
C GLY A 86 2.59 -2.80 -32.20
N ILE A 87 1.75 -3.81 -32.44
CA ILE A 87 1.43 -4.23 -33.81
C ILE A 87 0.55 -3.21 -34.53
N THR A 88 -0.47 -2.65 -33.85
CA THR A 88 -1.35 -1.63 -34.44
C THR A 88 -0.54 -0.42 -34.90
N ARG A 89 0.32 0.13 -34.05
CA ARG A 89 1.19 1.25 -34.42
C ARG A 89 2.03 0.95 -35.66
N TYR A 90 2.64 -0.23 -35.76
CA TYR A 90 3.45 -0.58 -36.92
C TYR A 90 2.64 -0.63 -38.23
N LEU A 91 1.41 -1.12 -38.15
CA LEU A 91 0.49 -1.21 -39.29
C LEU A 91 -0.10 0.16 -39.66
N GLU A 92 -0.41 1.00 -38.67
CA GLU A 92 -0.77 2.41 -38.83
C GLU A 92 0.37 3.19 -39.52
N ASP A 93 1.59 3.13 -38.98
CA ASP A 93 2.78 3.80 -39.53
C ASP A 93 2.99 3.41 -41.00
N ALA A 94 2.81 2.14 -41.36
CA ALA A 94 2.87 1.69 -42.76
C ALA A 94 1.69 2.20 -43.62
N TYR A 95 0.47 2.20 -43.07
CA TYR A 95 -0.76 2.66 -43.74
C TYR A 95 -0.72 4.17 -44.06
N TYR A 96 -0.38 5.00 -43.07
CA TYR A 96 -0.29 6.45 -43.20
C TYR A 96 0.85 6.87 -44.14
N ASN A 97 2.02 6.23 -44.06
CA ASN A 97 3.14 6.47 -44.98
C ASN A 97 2.97 5.83 -46.39
N ARG A 98 1.74 5.42 -46.75
CA ARG A 98 1.38 4.83 -48.06
C ARG A 98 2.25 3.62 -48.48
N LYS A 99 2.75 2.85 -47.52
CA LYS A 99 3.50 1.60 -47.78
C LYS A 99 2.53 0.44 -48.06
N TYR A 100 3.09 -0.69 -48.46
CA TYR A 100 2.44 -1.99 -48.30
C TYR A 100 2.83 -2.55 -46.94
N ALA A 101 1.86 -3.07 -46.19
CA ALA A 101 2.10 -3.86 -44.99
C ALA A 101 1.42 -5.22 -45.11
N VAL A 102 2.07 -6.27 -44.62
CA VAL A 102 1.49 -7.61 -44.48
C VAL A 102 1.75 -8.08 -43.06
N ALA A 103 0.68 -8.47 -42.37
CA ALA A 103 0.74 -9.12 -41.06
C ALA A 103 0.32 -10.60 -41.21
N CYS A 104 1.08 -11.49 -40.61
CA CYS A 104 0.78 -12.92 -40.51
C CYS A 104 0.48 -13.25 -39.05
N PHE A 105 -0.69 -13.86 -38.80
CA PHE A 105 -1.14 -14.25 -37.47
C PHE A 105 -1.15 -15.78 -37.37
N MET A 106 -0.45 -16.32 -36.37
CA MET A 106 -0.05 -17.71 -36.25
C MET A 106 -0.42 -18.26 -34.86
N ASP A 107 -0.97 -19.48 -34.83
CA ASP A 107 -1.34 -20.25 -33.63
C ASP A 107 -0.45 -21.50 -33.60
N ILE A 108 0.45 -21.62 -32.61
CA ILE A 108 1.33 -22.79 -32.49
C ILE A 108 0.55 -23.98 -31.94
N GLU A 109 0.33 -25.00 -32.78
CA GLU A 109 -0.42 -26.19 -32.37
C GLU A 109 0.42 -27.01 -31.37
N GLY A 110 -0.16 -27.28 -30.20
CA GLY A 110 0.42 -28.18 -29.20
C GLY A 110 1.40 -27.56 -28.19
N ALA A 111 1.59 -26.23 -28.16
CA ALA A 111 2.55 -25.52 -27.31
C ALA A 111 2.74 -26.06 -25.86
N PHE A 112 1.65 -26.32 -25.13
CA PHE A 112 1.71 -26.92 -23.78
C PHE A 112 1.70 -28.46 -23.76
N ASN A 113 1.14 -29.11 -24.78
CA ASN A 113 0.82 -30.54 -24.75
C ASN A 113 1.82 -31.44 -25.51
N GLN A 114 2.56 -30.90 -26.47
CA GLN A 114 3.37 -31.66 -27.42
C GLN A 114 4.86 -31.33 -27.40
N THR A 115 5.24 -30.14 -26.90
CA THR A 115 6.64 -29.69 -26.79
C THR A 115 7.52 -30.75 -26.13
N PRO A 116 8.59 -31.23 -26.79
CA PRO A 116 9.53 -32.20 -26.22
C PRO A 116 10.26 -31.64 -24.99
N LYS A 117 10.64 -32.51 -24.05
CA LYS A 117 11.35 -32.08 -22.83
C LYS A 117 12.72 -31.49 -23.13
N GLU A 118 13.36 -31.98 -24.19
CA GLU A 118 14.67 -31.58 -24.70
C GLU A 118 14.67 -30.11 -25.12
N VAL A 119 13.56 -29.64 -25.71
CA VAL A 119 13.36 -28.24 -26.13
C VAL A 119 13.21 -27.31 -24.91
N PHE A 120 12.47 -27.75 -23.88
CA PHE A 120 12.42 -27.01 -22.61
C PHE A 120 13.79 -26.97 -21.91
N VAL A 121 14.52 -28.08 -21.89
CA VAL A 121 15.88 -28.15 -21.32
C VAL A 121 16.84 -27.23 -22.07
N LYS A 122 16.83 -27.23 -23.41
CA LYS A 122 17.60 -26.28 -24.23
C LYS A 122 17.30 -24.83 -23.86
N GLY A 123 16.02 -24.44 -23.81
CA GLY A 123 15.61 -23.08 -23.43
C GLY A 123 16.05 -22.67 -22.02
N LEU A 124 16.12 -23.60 -21.06
CA LEU A 124 16.67 -23.37 -19.71
C LEU A 124 18.19 -23.19 -19.73
N LEU A 125 18.91 -24.02 -20.52
CA LEU A 125 20.37 -23.93 -20.66
C LEU A 125 20.80 -22.64 -21.37
N ASP A 126 20.09 -22.24 -22.43
CA ASP A 126 20.32 -20.99 -23.17
C ASP A 126 20.18 -19.75 -22.24
N HIS A 127 19.30 -19.82 -21.24
CA HIS A 127 19.14 -18.79 -20.21
C HIS A 127 20.04 -18.99 -18.97
N ASN A 128 21.04 -19.87 -19.04
CA ASN A 128 22.01 -20.14 -17.96
C ASN A 128 21.37 -20.55 -16.62
N VAL A 129 20.25 -21.28 -16.67
CA VAL A 129 19.58 -21.80 -15.47
C VAL A 129 20.48 -22.82 -14.76
N ASN A 130 20.56 -22.76 -13.43
CA ASN A 130 21.39 -23.68 -12.66
C ASN A 130 21.06 -25.15 -12.97
N ALA A 131 22.07 -25.96 -13.30
CA ALA A 131 21.92 -27.35 -13.70
C ALA A 131 21.10 -28.22 -12.72
N THR A 132 21.09 -27.89 -11.43
CA THR A 132 20.25 -28.57 -10.42
C THR A 132 18.76 -28.34 -10.65
N VAL A 133 18.40 -27.11 -11.00
CA VAL A 133 17.02 -26.72 -11.37
C VAL A 133 16.65 -27.33 -12.72
N VAL A 134 17.57 -27.33 -13.69
CA VAL A 134 17.36 -27.98 -15.00
C VAL A 134 17.04 -29.47 -14.84
N ARG A 135 17.87 -30.24 -14.10
CA ARG A 135 17.61 -31.67 -13.83
C ARG A 135 16.26 -31.90 -13.13
N TRP A 136 15.89 -31.06 -12.16
CA TRP A 136 14.61 -31.19 -11.46
C TRP A 136 13.42 -30.92 -12.40
N ILE A 137 13.51 -29.90 -13.26
CA ILE A 137 12.47 -29.60 -14.25
C ILE A 137 12.40 -30.70 -15.33
N GLU A 138 13.54 -31.22 -15.78
CA GLU A 138 13.55 -32.36 -16.70
C GLU A 138 12.80 -33.57 -16.10
N LYS A 139 12.99 -33.84 -14.80
CA LYS A 139 12.28 -34.92 -14.10
C LYS A 139 10.79 -34.64 -13.91
N LEU A 140 10.41 -33.37 -13.70
CA LEU A 140 9.01 -32.92 -13.73
C LEU A 140 8.35 -33.12 -15.10
N LEU A 141 9.12 -33.05 -16.18
CA LEU A 141 8.63 -33.21 -17.54
C LEU A 141 8.59 -34.68 -18.01
N SER A 142 9.44 -35.54 -17.44
CA SER A 142 9.65 -36.94 -17.91
C SER A 142 8.78 -37.99 -17.24
N ASP A 143 8.36 -37.81 -15.98
CA ASP A 143 7.84 -38.90 -15.14
C ASP A 143 6.39 -38.67 -14.64
N ARG A 144 5.51 -38.07 -15.44
CA ARG A 144 4.15 -37.74 -14.97
C ARG A 144 3.17 -38.89 -15.16
N VAL A 145 2.64 -39.41 -14.05
CA VAL A 145 1.48 -40.31 -14.05
C VAL A 145 0.22 -39.46 -14.09
N ILE A 146 -0.55 -39.58 -15.17
CA ILE A 146 -1.84 -38.94 -15.36
C ILE A 146 -2.93 -39.94 -15.02
N THR A 147 -3.89 -39.52 -14.20
CA THR A 147 -5.17 -40.23 -14.03
C THR A 147 -6.32 -39.34 -14.49
N THR A 148 -7.37 -39.93 -15.06
CA THR A 148 -8.59 -39.20 -15.39
C THR A 148 -9.82 -40.06 -15.14
N GLU A 149 -10.95 -39.40 -14.89
CA GLU A 149 -12.25 -40.00 -14.59
C GLU A 149 -13.30 -39.27 -15.42
N PHE A 150 -14.20 -40.01 -16.05
CA PHE A 150 -15.33 -39.48 -16.81
C PHE A 150 -16.55 -40.39 -16.63
N GLY A 151 -17.54 -39.91 -15.89
CA GLY A 151 -18.60 -40.77 -15.35
C GLY A 151 -17.97 -41.86 -14.46
N ASP A 152 -18.42 -43.10 -14.64
CA ASP A 152 -17.95 -44.26 -13.87
C ASP A 152 -16.66 -44.91 -14.45
N THR A 153 -16.09 -44.35 -15.53
CA THR A 153 -14.88 -44.87 -16.17
C THR A 153 -13.65 -44.08 -15.73
N SER A 154 -12.56 -44.78 -15.43
CA SER A 154 -11.25 -44.18 -15.14
C SER A 154 -10.15 -44.73 -16.05
N ALA A 155 -9.10 -43.93 -16.26
CA ALA A 155 -7.93 -44.31 -17.04
C ALA A 155 -6.64 -43.71 -16.44
N GLU A 156 -5.55 -44.47 -16.50
CA GLU A 156 -4.20 -44.03 -16.11
C GLU A 156 -3.25 -44.09 -17.31
N GLY A 157 -2.30 -43.16 -17.41
CA GLY A 157 -1.29 -43.14 -18.46
C GLY A 157 -0.06 -42.31 -18.11
N LEU A 158 1.05 -42.57 -18.78
CA LEU A 158 2.31 -41.84 -18.61
C LEU A 158 2.42 -40.72 -19.65
N ALA A 159 2.75 -39.50 -19.21
CA ALA A 159 3.00 -38.37 -20.10
C ALA A 159 4.47 -37.93 -20.09
N ASN A 160 5.13 -38.22 -21.22
CA ASN A 160 6.55 -37.95 -21.44
C ASN A 160 6.79 -36.74 -22.38
N ARG A 161 5.73 -35.99 -22.73
CA ARG A 161 5.78 -34.78 -23.57
C ARG A 161 4.90 -33.67 -22.98
N GLY A 162 5.19 -32.43 -23.35
CA GLY A 162 4.47 -31.24 -22.86
C GLY A 162 4.70 -30.93 -21.37
N CYS A 163 4.07 -29.86 -20.90
CA CYS A 163 4.05 -29.41 -19.51
C CYS A 163 2.60 -29.37 -18.99
N PRO A 164 2.36 -29.59 -17.69
CA PRO A 164 1.00 -29.71 -17.15
C PRO A 164 0.20 -28.42 -17.33
N GLN A 165 -0.96 -28.49 -18.00
CA GLN A 165 -1.83 -27.33 -18.21
C GLN A 165 -2.53 -26.95 -16.89
N GLY A 166 -1.99 -25.94 -16.20
CA GLY A 166 -2.34 -25.58 -14.81
C GLY A 166 -1.19 -25.72 -13.82
N GLY A 167 -0.03 -26.23 -14.26
CA GLY A 167 1.24 -26.11 -13.55
C GLY A 167 1.70 -24.67 -13.43
N ILE A 168 2.45 -24.36 -12.38
CA ILE A 168 2.94 -23.02 -12.06
C ILE A 168 4.17 -22.67 -12.90
N LEU A 169 5.02 -23.65 -13.23
CA LEU A 169 6.18 -23.45 -14.11
C LEU A 169 5.84 -23.49 -15.61
N SER A 170 4.76 -24.15 -16.00
CA SER A 170 4.39 -24.34 -17.42
C SER A 170 4.41 -23.04 -18.26
N PRO A 171 3.90 -21.88 -17.79
CA PRO A 171 3.91 -20.65 -18.58
C PRO A 171 5.31 -20.07 -18.80
N ILE A 172 6.19 -20.10 -17.80
CA ILE A 172 7.55 -19.56 -17.93
C ILE A 172 8.43 -20.49 -18.77
N LEU A 173 8.23 -21.80 -18.67
CA LEU A 173 8.89 -22.79 -19.55
C LEU A 173 8.51 -22.57 -21.02
N TRP A 174 7.23 -22.34 -21.30
CA TRP A 174 6.80 -21.99 -22.65
C TRP A 174 7.43 -20.69 -23.16
N CYS A 175 7.46 -19.63 -22.32
CA CYS A 175 8.10 -18.37 -22.68
C CYS A 175 9.58 -18.53 -23.09
N LEU A 176 10.35 -19.39 -22.41
CA LEU A 176 11.75 -19.66 -22.76
C LEU A 176 11.90 -20.35 -24.13
N VAL A 177 11.02 -21.30 -24.45
CA VAL A 177 11.03 -22.01 -25.73
C VAL A 177 10.77 -21.04 -26.89
N VAL A 178 9.65 -20.31 -26.82
CA VAL A 178 9.26 -19.35 -27.88
C VAL A 178 10.19 -18.13 -27.93
N ASN A 179 10.96 -17.84 -26.85
CA ASN A 179 11.97 -16.78 -26.85
C ASN A 179 12.93 -16.91 -28.03
N SER A 180 13.44 -18.13 -28.26
CA SER A 180 14.39 -18.41 -29.34
C SER A 180 13.87 -18.03 -30.74
N LEU A 181 12.58 -18.22 -31.02
CA LEU A 181 11.94 -17.77 -32.26
C LEU A 181 11.83 -16.25 -32.33
N LEU A 182 11.37 -15.63 -31.24
CA LEU A 182 11.18 -14.18 -31.16
C LEU A 182 12.51 -13.42 -31.32
N GLU A 183 13.61 -13.99 -30.85
CA GLU A 183 14.96 -13.42 -31.02
C GLU A 183 15.48 -13.63 -32.45
N ARG A 184 15.41 -14.85 -33.00
CA ARG A 184 15.80 -15.10 -34.41
C ARG A 184 15.11 -14.17 -35.40
N LEU A 185 13.81 -13.92 -35.21
CA LEU A 185 13.03 -12.99 -36.04
C LEU A 185 13.48 -11.54 -35.82
N ARG A 186 13.60 -11.09 -34.55
CA ARG A 186 14.05 -9.73 -34.19
C ARG A 186 15.45 -9.43 -34.74
N ASP A 187 16.38 -10.37 -34.63
CA ASP A 187 17.78 -10.20 -34.98
C ASP A 187 17.99 -10.26 -36.50
N ASN A 188 17.04 -10.85 -37.26
CA ASN A 188 16.91 -10.68 -38.70
C ASN A 188 16.16 -9.39 -39.12
N GLY A 189 15.82 -8.51 -38.17
CA GLY A 189 15.16 -7.22 -38.42
C GLY A 189 13.63 -7.25 -38.50
N PHE A 190 13.00 -8.42 -38.33
CA PHE A 190 11.54 -8.54 -38.46
C PHE A 190 10.80 -8.00 -37.23
N GLN A 191 9.62 -7.42 -37.48
CA GLN A 191 8.73 -7.01 -36.40
C GLN A 191 7.83 -8.19 -36.01
N VAL A 192 7.97 -8.63 -34.76
CA VAL A 192 7.21 -9.73 -34.18
C VAL A 192 6.64 -9.33 -32.82
N TRP A 193 5.49 -9.89 -32.48
CA TRP A 193 4.84 -9.81 -31.18
C TRP A 193 4.34 -11.20 -30.81
N GLY A 194 4.84 -11.77 -29.72
CA GLY A 194 4.38 -13.04 -29.17
C GLY A 194 3.59 -12.83 -27.88
N TYR A 195 2.46 -13.51 -27.76
CA TYR A 195 1.69 -13.60 -26.53
C TYR A 195 1.30 -15.06 -26.30
N ALA A 196 2.10 -15.76 -25.49
CA ALA A 196 1.98 -17.20 -25.27
C ALA A 196 2.16 -17.97 -26.61
N ASP A 197 1.15 -18.70 -27.05
CA ASP A 197 1.08 -19.50 -28.28
C ASP A 197 0.61 -18.70 -29.51
N ASP A 198 -0.03 -17.54 -29.30
CA ASP A 198 -0.37 -16.57 -30.35
C ASP A 198 0.88 -15.77 -30.77
N ILE A 199 1.24 -15.79 -32.06
CA ILE A 199 2.34 -14.98 -32.64
C ILE A 199 1.83 -14.16 -33.82
N ALA A 200 2.19 -12.88 -33.86
CA ALA A 200 2.00 -12.02 -35.03
C ALA A 200 3.34 -11.50 -35.55
N ILE A 201 3.55 -11.62 -36.87
CA ILE A 201 4.73 -11.10 -37.59
C ILE A 201 4.23 -10.04 -38.59
N ALA A 202 4.88 -8.89 -38.68
CA ALA A 202 4.54 -7.87 -39.67
C ALA A 202 5.77 -7.35 -40.42
N VAL A 203 5.55 -7.03 -41.69
CA VAL A 203 6.54 -6.52 -42.65
C VAL A 203 5.92 -5.37 -43.43
N SER A 204 6.69 -4.32 -43.71
CA SER A 204 6.23 -3.20 -44.54
C SER A 204 7.33 -2.53 -45.36
N ASN A 205 7.02 -2.20 -46.61
CA ASN A 205 7.92 -1.57 -47.56
C ASN A 205 7.13 -0.76 -48.61
N VAL A 206 7.80 0.13 -49.33
CA VAL A 206 7.17 0.87 -50.45
C VAL A 206 6.93 -0.03 -51.66
N ASP A 207 7.79 -1.03 -51.88
CA ASP A 207 7.62 -2.02 -52.96
C ASP A 207 6.89 -3.29 -52.49
N SER A 208 6.02 -3.81 -53.36
CA SER A 208 5.21 -5.01 -53.10
C SER A 208 5.97 -6.34 -53.26
N GLY A 209 7.01 -6.37 -54.11
CA GLY A 209 7.90 -7.53 -54.26
C GLY A 209 8.78 -7.70 -53.03
N THR A 210 9.36 -6.62 -52.53
CA THR A 210 10.16 -6.62 -51.29
C THR A 210 9.36 -7.11 -50.09
N VAL A 211 8.16 -6.59 -49.82
CA VAL A 211 7.30 -7.09 -48.71
C VAL A 211 7.00 -8.58 -48.83
N LYS A 212 6.74 -9.07 -50.06
CA LYS A 212 6.47 -10.49 -50.31
C LYS A 212 7.70 -11.35 -50.02
N ASN A 213 8.89 -10.92 -50.44
CA ASN A 213 10.14 -11.63 -50.23
C ASN A 213 10.55 -11.62 -48.75
N GLU A 214 10.42 -10.47 -48.07
CA GLU A 214 10.67 -10.31 -46.64
C GLU A 214 9.72 -11.17 -45.79
N MET A 215 8.41 -11.19 -46.10
CA MET A 215 7.45 -12.05 -45.41
C MET A 215 7.76 -13.55 -45.62
N ASN A 216 8.10 -13.98 -46.84
CA ASN A 216 8.55 -15.35 -47.09
C ASN A 216 9.85 -15.70 -46.34
N ARG A 217 10.79 -14.75 -46.19
CA ARG A 217 12.01 -14.96 -45.39
C ARG A 217 11.68 -15.10 -43.90
N ALA A 218 10.75 -14.30 -43.37
CA ALA A 218 10.28 -14.45 -41.99
C ALA A 218 9.57 -15.79 -41.76
N LEU A 219 8.73 -16.23 -42.70
CA LEU A 219 8.04 -17.52 -42.64
C LEU A 219 9.02 -18.70 -42.64
N ARG A 220 10.09 -18.67 -43.46
CA ARG A 220 11.15 -19.70 -43.43
C ARG A 220 11.81 -19.83 -42.06
N ILE A 221 12.11 -18.72 -41.38
CA ILE A 221 12.67 -18.76 -40.00
C ILE A 221 11.71 -19.48 -39.04
N VAL A 222 10.39 -19.37 -39.25
CA VAL A 222 9.38 -20.11 -38.47
C VAL A 222 9.35 -21.59 -38.88
N GLU A 223 9.46 -21.93 -40.17
CA GLU A 223 9.54 -23.31 -40.68
C GLU A 223 10.78 -24.05 -40.12
N ASP A 224 11.94 -23.41 -40.17
CA ASP A 224 13.21 -23.91 -39.62
C ASP A 224 13.10 -24.15 -38.10
N TRP A 225 12.55 -23.17 -37.37
CA TRP A 225 12.36 -23.28 -35.92
C TRP A 225 11.34 -24.36 -35.52
N CYS A 226 10.24 -24.49 -36.27
CA CYS A 226 9.27 -25.58 -36.09
C CYS A 226 9.94 -26.95 -36.27
N SER A 227 10.79 -27.08 -37.30
CA SER A 227 11.55 -28.30 -37.59
C SER A 227 12.54 -28.64 -36.46
N GLU A 228 13.30 -27.66 -35.96
CA GLU A 228 14.21 -27.84 -34.81
C GLU A 228 13.49 -28.22 -33.50
N THR A 229 12.30 -27.67 -33.27
CA THR A 229 11.56 -27.85 -32.00
C THR A 229 10.56 -29.01 -32.03
N SER A 230 10.38 -29.66 -33.19
CA SER A 230 9.31 -30.65 -33.43
C SER A 230 7.91 -30.10 -33.11
N LEU A 231 7.70 -28.80 -33.35
CA LEU A 231 6.42 -28.10 -33.22
C LEU A 231 5.84 -27.81 -34.60
N SER A 232 4.53 -27.54 -34.67
CA SER A 232 3.84 -27.22 -35.92
C SER A 232 2.93 -26.02 -35.79
N VAL A 233 2.95 -25.13 -36.77
CA VAL A 233 1.91 -24.11 -36.97
C VAL A 233 0.92 -24.62 -38.02
N ASN A 234 -0.37 -24.45 -37.76
CA ASN A 234 -1.42 -24.94 -38.67
C ASN A 234 -1.65 -23.96 -39.84
N PRO A 235 -1.34 -24.32 -41.10
CA PRO A 235 -1.44 -23.37 -42.23
C PRO A 235 -2.87 -22.92 -42.52
N THR A 236 -3.89 -23.71 -42.15
CA THR A 236 -5.30 -23.38 -42.42
C THR A 236 -5.92 -22.42 -41.40
N LYS A 237 -5.33 -22.34 -40.19
CA LYS A 237 -5.65 -21.32 -39.19
C LYS A 237 -4.81 -20.04 -39.34
N THR A 238 -3.69 -20.12 -40.05
CA THR A 238 -2.78 -18.99 -40.23
C THR A 238 -3.37 -18.01 -41.24
N GLU A 239 -3.62 -16.77 -40.81
CA GLU A 239 -4.25 -15.74 -41.63
C GLU A 239 -3.26 -14.62 -42.00
N LEU A 240 -3.25 -14.23 -43.29
CA LEU A 240 -2.55 -13.04 -43.77
C LEU A 240 -3.53 -11.87 -43.87
N MET A 241 -3.21 -10.76 -43.19
CA MET A 241 -3.87 -9.48 -43.36
C MET A 241 -2.96 -8.53 -44.16
N VAL A 242 -3.51 -7.92 -45.21
CA VAL A 242 -2.81 -6.95 -46.07
C VAL A 242 -3.38 -5.57 -45.83
N ILE A 243 -2.52 -4.60 -45.54
CA ILE A 243 -2.89 -3.22 -45.23
C ILE A 243 -2.12 -2.28 -46.17
N THR A 244 -2.82 -1.38 -46.87
CA THR A 244 -2.22 -0.34 -47.70
C THR A 244 -3.22 0.74 -48.09
N ARG A 245 -2.74 1.98 -48.31
CA ARG A 245 -3.50 3.06 -48.97
C ARG A 245 -3.27 3.13 -50.49
N LYS A 246 -2.45 2.24 -51.08
CA LYS A 246 -2.18 2.24 -52.53
C LYS A 246 -3.34 1.63 -53.31
N VAL A 247 -3.72 2.27 -54.42
CA VAL A 247 -4.81 1.82 -55.33
C VAL A 247 -4.53 0.41 -55.86
N ARG A 248 -3.28 0.13 -56.29
CA ARG A 248 -2.83 -1.21 -56.67
C ARG A 248 -2.62 -2.06 -55.42
N LYS A 249 -3.58 -2.92 -55.08
CA LYS A 249 -3.49 -3.87 -53.96
C LYS A 249 -2.35 -4.89 -54.19
N LEU A 250 -1.69 -5.33 -53.11
CA LEU A 250 -0.61 -6.31 -53.15
C LEU A 250 -1.13 -7.70 -53.55
N ASN A 251 -0.44 -8.36 -54.49
CA ASN A 251 -0.73 -9.73 -54.89
C ASN A 251 -0.04 -10.73 -53.95
N ILE A 252 -0.83 -11.40 -53.10
CA ILE A 252 -0.33 -12.39 -52.13
C ILE A 252 0.04 -13.76 -52.73
N LYS A 253 -0.24 -14.01 -54.02
CA LYS A 253 0.12 -15.28 -54.67
C LYS A 253 1.63 -15.52 -54.58
N GLY A 254 2.02 -16.63 -53.94
CA GLY A 254 3.40 -16.99 -53.67
C GLY A 254 3.94 -16.53 -52.30
N ILE A 255 3.09 -16.08 -51.38
CA ILE A 255 3.40 -16.14 -49.94
C ILE A 255 2.96 -17.52 -49.43
N LYS A 256 3.90 -18.35 -48.98
CA LYS A 256 3.65 -19.76 -48.63
C LYS A 256 4.22 -20.09 -47.24
N PHE A 257 3.59 -21.05 -46.58
CA PHE A 257 4.09 -21.67 -45.35
C PHE A 257 3.94 -23.20 -45.46
N ASN A 258 5.02 -23.95 -45.24
CA ASN A 258 5.15 -25.38 -45.53
C ASN A 258 4.66 -25.74 -46.94
N GLY A 259 5.01 -24.91 -47.94
CA GLY A 259 4.57 -25.05 -49.34
C GLY A 259 3.10 -24.69 -49.62
N VAL A 260 2.25 -24.59 -48.59
CA VAL A 260 0.83 -24.23 -48.68
C VAL A 260 0.69 -22.72 -48.88
N GLN A 261 -0.16 -22.31 -49.83
CA GLN A 261 -0.50 -20.90 -50.04
C GLN A 261 -1.35 -20.39 -48.87
N LEU A 262 -0.84 -19.41 -48.13
CA LEU A 262 -1.58 -18.82 -47.01
C LEU A 262 -2.80 -18.02 -47.48
N LYS A 263 -3.87 -18.06 -46.70
CA LYS A 263 -5.15 -17.39 -46.97
C LYS A 263 -5.08 -15.90 -46.62
N LYS A 264 -5.52 -15.05 -47.55
CA LYS A 264 -5.81 -13.63 -47.25
C LYS A 264 -7.11 -13.52 -46.46
N SER A 265 -7.11 -12.73 -45.40
CA SER A 265 -8.31 -12.34 -44.66
C SER A 265 -8.46 -10.82 -44.64
N GLU A 266 -9.70 -10.33 -44.79
CA GLU A 266 -10.02 -8.90 -44.65
C GLU A 266 -10.23 -8.50 -43.18
N SER A 267 -10.37 -9.48 -42.26
CA SER A 267 -10.42 -9.25 -40.82
C SER A 267 -9.89 -10.45 -40.05
N VAL A 268 -8.93 -10.23 -39.15
CA VAL A 268 -8.31 -11.28 -38.33
C VAL A 268 -8.55 -11.00 -36.85
N ARG A 269 -8.84 -12.04 -36.05
CA ARG A 269 -8.99 -11.90 -34.60
C ARG A 269 -7.69 -12.29 -33.89
N TYR A 270 -7.06 -11.33 -33.23
CA TYR A 270 -5.80 -11.51 -32.50
C TYR A 270 -5.95 -11.00 -31.05
N LEU A 271 -5.55 -11.81 -30.07
CA LEU A 271 -5.63 -11.55 -28.62
C LEU A 271 -6.98 -10.98 -28.12
N GLY A 272 -8.08 -11.37 -28.78
CA GLY A 272 -9.45 -10.94 -28.43
C GLY A 272 -9.98 -9.73 -29.20
N VAL A 273 -9.13 -9.01 -29.94
CA VAL A 273 -9.48 -7.86 -30.79
C VAL A 273 -9.58 -8.29 -32.27
N THR A 274 -10.57 -7.78 -32.99
CA THR A 274 -10.73 -8.02 -34.43
C THR A 274 -10.10 -6.86 -35.21
N PHE A 275 -8.99 -7.12 -35.89
CA PHE A 275 -8.37 -6.21 -36.84
C PHE A 275 -9.11 -6.28 -38.18
N THR A 276 -9.03 -5.21 -38.99
CA THR A 276 -9.49 -5.22 -40.39
C THR A 276 -8.40 -4.68 -41.32
N SER A 277 -8.44 -5.07 -42.60
CA SER A 277 -7.46 -4.65 -43.63
C SER A 277 -7.41 -3.14 -43.90
N TYR A 278 -8.42 -2.40 -43.43
CA TYR A 278 -8.52 -0.94 -43.49
C TYR A 278 -8.31 -0.26 -42.13
N LEU A 279 -7.94 -1.03 -41.08
CA LEU A 279 -7.84 -0.59 -39.68
C LEU A 279 -9.11 0.09 -39.15
N THR A 280 -10.29 -0.36 -39.61
CA THR A 280 -11.58 0.10 -39.06
C THR A 280 -12.02 -0.79 -37.90
N TRP A 281 -12.44 -0.16 -36.80
CA TRP A 281 -12.70 -0.85 -35.52
C TRP A 281 -14.20 -1.07 -35.21
N LYS A 282 -15.12 -0.55 -36.03
CA LYS A 282 -16.58 -0.63 -35.83
C LYS A 282 -17.07 -2.04 -35.49
N ASN A 283 -16.68 -3.03 -36.31
CA ASN A 283 -17.04 -4.45 -36.14
C ASN A 283 -16.61 -5.00 -34.75
N GLN A 284 -15.47 -4.57 -34.22
CA GLN A 284 -14.99 -4.95 -32.89
C GLN A 284 -15.76 -4.23 -31.77
N VAL A 285 -16.10 -2.95 -31.95
CA VAL A 285 -16.92 -2.18 -31.00
C VAL A 285 -18.32 -2.80 -30.89
N ASP A 286 -18.98 -3.06 -32.02
CA ASP A 286 -20.33 -3.66 -32.07
C ASP A 286 -20.35 -5.03 -31.34
N LYS A 287 -19.39 -5.92 -31.64
CA LYS A 287 -19.21 -7.21 -30.95
C LYS A 287 -18.97 -7.09 -29.43
N THR A 288 -18.36 -5.99 -28.99
CA THR A 288 -18.05 -5.74 -27.58
C THR A 288 -19.29 -5.22 -26.84
N ILE A 289 -20.02 -4.29 -27.45
CA ILE A 289 -21.32 -3.78 -26.98
C ILE A 289 -22.32 -4.93 -26.86
N ASP A 290 -22.47 -5.77 -27.88
CA ASP A 290 -23.44 -6.89 -27.83
C ASP A 290 -23.08 -7.95 -26.78
N ARG A 291 -21.79 -8.17 -26.54
CA ARG A 291 -21.34 -9.04 -25.43
C ARG A 291 -21.64 -8.41 -24.07
N ALA A 292 -21.47 -7.10 -23.93
CA ALA A 292 -21.81 -6.37 -22.70
C ALA A 292 -23.32 -6.37 -22.45
N ARG A 293 -24.14 -6.08 -23.47
CA ARG A 293 -25.61 -6.18 -23.45
C ARG A 293 -26.09 -7.56 -23.01
N LYS A 294 -25.53 -8.64 -23.55
CA LYS A 294 -25.88 -10.02 -23.14
C LYS A 294 -25.56 -10.32 -21.68
N ASN A 295 -24.46 -9.78 -21.14
CA ASN A 295 -24.13 -9.91 -19.72
C ASN A 295 -25.03 -9.04 -18.84
N LEU A 296 -25.29 -7.78 -19.22
CA LEU A 296 -26.22 -6.87 -18.53
C LEU A 296 -27.64 -7.45 -18.47
N ALA A 297 -28.14 -7.96 -19.59
CA ALA A 297 -29.43 -8.65 -19.67
C ALA A 297 -29.49 -9.96 -18.83
N THR A 298 -28.34 -10.47 -18.39
CA THR A 298 -28.28 -11.61 -17.46
C THR A 298 -28.27 -11.14 -16.00
N ILE A 299 -27.64 -10.00 -15.71
CA ILE A 299 -27.69 -9.35 -14.39
C ILE A 299 -29.09 -8.78 -14.12
N SER A 300 -29.76 -8.19 -15.10
CA SER A 300 -31.12 -7.66 -14.94
C SER A 300 -32.17 -8.73 -14.64
N ARG A 301 -31.93 -9.99 -15.01
CA ARG A 301 -32.78 -11.14 -14.59
C ARG A 301 -32.54 -11.55 -13.13
N MET A 302 -31.51 -11.03 -12.46
CA MET A 302 -31.16 -11.28 -11.06
C MET A 302 -31.53 -10.11 -10.13
N VAL A 303 -32.18 -9.06 -10.67
CA VAL A 303 -32.55 -7.84 -9.95
C VAL A 303 -33.94 -7.39 -10.39
N GLY A 304 -34.91 -7.47 -9.49
CA GLY A 304 -36.25 -6.88 -9.63
C GLY A 304 -36.38 -5.61 -8.78
N GLY A 305 -37.50 -4.88 -8.95
CA GLY A 305 -37.74 -3.64 -8.20
C GLY A 305 -37.86 -3.81 -6.67
N THR A 306 -38.18 -5.02 -6.20
CA THR A 306 -38.39 -5.35 -4.77
C THR A 306 -37.61 -6.58 -4.30
N TRP A 307 -36.81 -7.22 -5.16
CA TRP A 307 -36.12 -8.48 -4.87
C TRP A 307 -34.84 -8.65 -5.69
N GLY A 308 -33.96 -9.56 -5.28
CA GLY A 308 -32.73 -9.88 -6.00
C GLY A 308 -31.47 -9.29 -5.35
N LEU A 309 -30.45 -8.99 -6.16
CA LEU A 309 -29.16 -8.51 -5.66
C LEU A 309 -29.26 -7.12 -5.02
N THR A 310 -28.54 -6.90 -3.93
CA THR A 310 -28.44 -5.57 -3.30
C THR A 310 -27.77 -4.57 -4.26
N PRO A 311 -28.06 -3.26 -4.16
CA PRO A 311 -27.43 -2.24 -5.01
C PRO A 311 -25.89 -2.28 -4.95
N ALA A 312 -25.32 -2.59 -3.78
CA ALA A 312 -23.87 -2.76 -3.62
C ALA A 312 -23.33 -3.98 -4.40
N ALA A 313 -24.05 -5.11 -4.39
CA ALA A 313 -23.67 -6.30 -5.16
C ALA A 313 -23.84 -6.08 -6.67
N ALA A 314 -24.94 -5.47 -7.11
CA ALA A 314 -25.17 -5.13 -8.52
C ALA A 314 -24.09 -4.17 -9.06
N HIS A 315 -23.76 -3.12 -8.29
CA HIS A 315 -22.69 -2.17 -8.62
C HIS A 315 -21.31 -2.84 -8.62
N TRP A 316 -21.04 -3.77 -7.69
CA TRP A 316 -19.80 -4.54 -7.69
C TRP A 316 -19.68 -5.45 -8.92
N ILE A 317 -20.75 -6.15 -9.31
CA ILE A 317 -20.78 -6.98 -10.53
C ILE A 317 -20.58 -6.11 -11.77
N TYR A 318 -21.25 -4.95 -11.85
CA TYR A 318 -21.07 -4.01 -12.96
C TYR A 318 -19.60 -3.58 -13.10
N ASN A 319 -18.98 -3.10 -12.01
CA ASN A 319 -17.59 -2.63 -12.02
C ASN A 319 -16.55 -3.75 -12.18
N SER A 320 -16.88 -4.99 -11.80
CA SER A 320 -15.93 -6.12 -11.81
C SER A 320 -16.07 -7.02 -13.05
N ILE A 321 -17.20 -6.99 -13.75
CA ILE A 321 -17.49 -7.89 -14.89
C ILE A 321 -17.90 -7.13 -16.16
N ILE A 322 -18.76 -6.11 -16.05
CA ILE A 322 -19.26 -5.37 -17.23
C ILE A 322 -18.25 -4.33 -17.68
N LEU A 323 -17.86 -3.42 -16.79
CA LEU A 323 -16.95 -2.32 -17.09
C LEU A 323 -15.59 -2.83 -17.63
N PRO A 324 -14.91 -3.84 -17.03
CA PRO A 324 -13.63 -4.33 -17.54
C PRO A 324 -13.75 -5.03 -18.90
N ARG A 325 -14.92 -5.61 -19.22
CA ARG A 325 -15.17 -6.21 -20.55
C ARG A 325 -15.50 -5.19 -21.63
N LEU A 326 -16.01 -4.02 -21.26
CA LEU A 326 -16.20 -2.89 -22.15
C LEU A 326 -14.89 -2.13 -22.43
N THR A 327 -14.01 -2.02 -21.43
CA THR A 327 -12.74 -1.28 -21.55
C THR A 327 -11.58 -2.10 -22.11
N PHE A 328 -11.62 -3.44 -22.06
CA PHE A 328 -10.56 -4.30 -22.57
C PHE A 328 -10.29 -4.10 -24.08
N GLY A 329 -9.06 -3.74 -24.44
CA GLY A 329 -8.67 -3.48 -25.84
C GLY A 329 -9.11 -2.12 -26.37
N SER A 330 -9.68 -1.25 -25.52
CA SER A 330 -10.07 0.12 -25.88
C SER A 330 -8.88 0.95 -26.38
N ILE A 331 -7.69 0.75 -25.82
CA ILE A 331 -6.42 1.37 -26.23
C ILE A 331 -5.89 0.92 -27.61
N ILE A 332 -6.59 0.00 -28.30
CA ILE A 332 -6.26 -0.47 -29.66
C ILE A 332 -7.41 -0.29 -30.63
N CYS A 333 -8.65 -0.47 -30.18
CA CYS A 333 -9.85 0.06 -30.86
C CYS A 333 -9.93 1.60 -30.75
N TRP A 334 -8.82 2.21 -30.32
CA TRP A 334 -8.56 3.59 -29.96
C TRP A 334 -8.87 4.49 -31.15
N GLU A 335 -8.38 4.25 -32.38
CA GLU A 335 -8.78 5.04 -33.57
C GLU A 335 -10.30 5.04 -33.82
N GLY A 336 -11.02 3.96 -33.48
CA GLY A 336 -12.50 3.95 -33.54
C GLY A 336 -13.14 4.87 -32.49
N LEU A 337 -12.41 5.14 -31.42
CA LEU A 337 -12.73 6.14 -30.41
C LEU A 337 -12.08 7.52 -30.73
N LEU A 338 -11.18 7.72 -31.74
CA LEU A 338 -10.14 8.82 -31.70
C LEU A 338 -9.50 9.43 -32.99
N ASP A 339 -9.04 10.72 -32.93
CA ASP A 339 -8.34 11.50 -34.01
C ASP A 339 -7.63 12.89 -33.67
N HIS A 340 -7.35 13.31 -32.42
CA HIS A 340 -6.64 14.57 -32.00
C HIS A 340 -5.66 14.34 -30.84
N ASN A 341 -4.64 15.22 -30.69
CA ASN A 341 -3.29 14.76 -30.30
C ASN A 341 -2.74 14.97 -28.83
N VAL A 342 -2.97 14.01 -27.88
CA VAL A 342 -1.97 13.61 -26.84
C VAL A 342 -1.38 12.24 -27.26
N ASN A 343 -0.68 12.22 -28.40
CA ASN A 343 -0.96 11.26 -29.48
C ASN A 343 -2.38 11.47 -30.03
N ALA A 344 -2.55 11.53 -31.37
CA ALA A 344 -3.83 11.72 -32.08
C ALA A 344 -4.93 10.80 -31.56
N THR A 345 -4.50 9.67 -31.04
CA THR A 345 -5.29 8.95 -30.07
C THR A 345 -5.68 9.82 -28.84
N VAL A 346 -4.88 9.88 -27.77
CA VAL A 346 -5.37 10.26 -26.43
C VAL A 346 -5.95 11.69 -26.26
N VAL A 347 -5.63 12.74 -27.07
CA VAL A 347 -6.40 14.02 -26.92
C VAL A 347 -7.81 13.77 -27.35
N ARG A 348 -8.13 13.21 -28.53
CA ARG A 348 -9.55 12.98 -28.83
C ARG A 348 -10.20 11.96 -27.91
N TRP A 349 -9.47 11.34 -26.96
CA TRP A 349 -10.09 10.43 -26.00
C TRP A 349 -10.48 11.20 -24.80
N ILE A 350 -9.55 11.98 -24.25
CA ILE A 350 -9.85 12.91 -23.18
C ILE A 350 -10.89 13.90 -23.71
N GLU A 351 -10.66 14.56 -24.85
CA GLU A 351 -11.61 15.42 -25.57
C GLU A 351 -12.93 14.70 -25.92
N LYS A 352 -13.04 13.54 -26.60
CA LYS A 352 -14.37 12.88 -26.79
C LYS A 352 -15.01 12.42 -25.49
N LEU A 353 -14.26 11.91 -24.52
CA LEU A 353 -14.74 11.63 -23.16
C LEU A 353 -15.16 12.92 -22.44
N LEU A 354 -14.78 14.10 -22.92
CA LEU A 354 -15.20 15.40 -22.42
C LEU A 354 -16.24 16.09 -23.34
N SER A 355 -16.40 15.68 -24.60
CA SER A 355 -17.23 16.29 -25.66
C SER A 355 -18.52 15.50 -25.93
N ASP A 356 -18.43 14.18 -26.07
CA ASP A 356 -19.50 13.28 -26.54
C ASP A 356 -20.25 12.60 -25.37
N ARG A 357 -19.99 13.01 -24.12
CA ARG A 357 -20.75 12.48 -22.98
C ARG A 357 -22.18 12.97 -23.04
N VAL A 358 -23.08 12.08 -22.65
CA VAL A 358 -24.45 12.42 -22.31
C VAL A 358 -24.63 12.20 -20.81
N ILE A 359 -25.14 13.22 -20.13
CA ILE A 359 -25.58 13.12 -18.73
C ILE A 359 -27.09 12.92 -18.76
N THR A 360 -27.53 11.76 -18.29
CA THR A 360 -28.92 11.52 -17.92
C THR A 360 -29.06 11.79 -16.43
N THR A 361 -30.02 12.62 -16.04
CA THR A 361 -30.41 12.80 -14.64
C THR A 361 -31.86 12.40 -14.47
N GLU A 362 -32.15 11.71 -13.38
CA GLU A 362 -33.51 11.31 -13.00
C GLU A 362 -33.84 11.93 -11.64
N PHE A 363 -35.02 12.54 -11.53
CA PHE A 363 -35.51 13.10 -10.27
C PHE A 363 -37.02 12.91 -10.16
N GLY A 364 -37.44 11.99 -9.27
CA GLY A 364 -38.80 11.46 -9.30
C GLY A 364 -39.03 10.69 -10.60
N ASP A 365 -40.19 10.90 -11.22
CA ASP A 365 -40.59 10.24 -12.46
C ASP A 365 -40.07 10.96 -13.73
N THR A 366 -39.30 12.05 -13.56
CA THR A 366 -38.78 12.87 -14.66
C THR A 366 -37.33 12.52 -14.97
N SER A 367 -37.05 12.11 -16.20
CA SER A 367 -35.70 11.98 -16.76
C SER A 367 -35.39 13.14 -17.70
N ALA A 368 -34.14 13.63 -17.65
CA ALA A 368 -33.63 14.63 -18.57
C ALA A 368 -32.24 14.20 -19.07
N GLU A 369 -32.02 14.35 -20.37
CA GLU A 369 -30.80 13.91 -21.05
C GLU A 369 -30.13 15.12 -21.73
N GLY A 370 -28.81 15.29 -21.53
CA GLY A 370 -28.08 16.43 -22.08
C GLY A 370 -26.62 16.15 -22.39
N LEU A 371 -26.14 16.69 -23.52
CA LEU A 371 -24.73 16.62 -23.92
C LEU A 371 -23.85 17.45 -23.00
N ALA A 372 -22.85 16.80 -22.39
CA ALA A 372 -21.91 17.39 -21.45
C ALA A 372 -20.54 17.55 -22.10
N ASN A 373 -20.42 18.60 -22.91
CA ASN A 373 -19.25 18.91 -23.74
C ASN A 373 -18.15 19.75 -23.03
N ARG A 374 -18.21 19.91 -21.71
CA ARG A 374 -17.25 20.68 -20.89
C ARG A 374 -17.00 20.02 -19.52
N GLY A 375 -15.80 20.22 -18.96
CA GLY A 375 -15.41 19.80 -17.59
C GLY A 375 -15.20 18.28 -17.40
N CYS A 376 -14.40 17.85 -16.42
CA CYS A 376 -14.09 16.42 -16.19
C CYS A 376 -15.23 15.62 -15.52
N PRO A 377 -15.39 14.31 -15.81
CA PRO A 377 -16.48 13.52 -15.22
C PRO A 377 -16.26 13.29 -13.72
N GLN A 378 -17.28 13.58 -12.91
CA GLN A 378 -17.22 13.39 -11.46
C GLN A 378 -17.12 11.89 -11.13
N GLY A 379 -16.14 11.52 -10.29
CA GLY A 379 -15.84 10.11 -9.98
C GLY A 379 -14.90 9.40 -10.97
N GLY A 380 -14.51 10.03 -12.08
CA GLY A 380 -13.51 9.48 -13.00
C GLY A 380 -12.12 9.41 -12.38
N ILE A 381 -11.41 8.29 -12.58
CA ILE A 381 -10.07 8.04 -12.00
C ILE A 381 -9.03 9.06 -12.49
N LEU A 382 -9.10 9.47 -13.75
CA LEU A 382 -8.18 10.45 -14.35
C LEU A 382 -8.56 11.90 -14.07
N SER A 383 -9.83 12.18 -13.74
CA SER A 383 -10.36 13.54 -13.58
C SER A 383 -9.53 14.44 -12.64
N PRO A 384 -9.03 13.97 -11.47
CA PRO A 384 -8.19 14.79 -10.61
C PRO A 384 -6.83 15.13 -11.23
N ILE A 385 -6.22 14.19 -11.97
CA ILE A 385 -4.90 14.41 -12.60
C ILE A 385 -5.04 15.40 -13.76
N LEU A 386 -6.05 15.21 -14.61
CA LEU A 386 -6.33 16.13 -15.73
C LEU A 386 -6.62 17.55 -15.24
N TRP A 387 -7.42 17.67 -14.17
CA TRP A 387 -7.65 18.97 -13.54
C TRP A 387 -6.37 19.59 -12.96
N CYS A 388 -5.54 18.82 -12.23
CA CYS A 388 -4.27 19.32 -11.71
C CYS A 388 -3.33 19.81 -12.82
N LEU A 389 -3.30 19.16 -13.99
CA LEU A 389 -2.50 19.61 -15.14
C LEU A 389 -3.01 20.95 -15.70
N VAL A 390 -4.33 21.10 -15.86
CA VAL A 390 -4.94 22.36 -16.30
C VAL A 390 -4.64 23.48 -15.31
N VAL A 391 -4.89 23.26 -14.02
CA VAL A 391 -4.70 24.29 -12.99
C VAL A 391 -3.23 24.65 -12.77
N ASN A 392 -2.29 23.73 -13.02
CA ASN A 392 -0.86 23.99 -12.86
C ASN A 392 -0.36 25.14 -13.75
N SER A 393 -0.91 25.30 -14.96
CA SER A 393 -0.56 26.42 -15.85
C SER A 393 -0.87 27.81 -15.23
N LEU A 394 -1.98 27.92 -14.48
CA LEU A 394 -2.29 29.13 -13.70
C LEU A 394 -1.33 29.31 -12.51
N LEU A 395 -1.02 28.22 -11.81
CA LEU A 395 -0.09 28.25 -10.67
C LEU A 395 1.33 28.63 -11.10
N GLU A 396 1.77 28.22 -12.30
CA GLU A 396 3.04 28.64 -12.91
C GLU A 396 2.99 30.12 -13.31
N ARG A 397 2.02 30.55 -14.13
CA ARG A 397 1.88 31.96 -14.55
C ARG A 397 1.83 32.95 -13.38
N LEU A 398 1.21 32.57 -12.25
CA LEU A 398 1.21 33.35 -11.02
C LEU A 398 2.57 33.36 -10.30
N ARG A 399 3.25 32.21 -10.19
CA ARG A 399 4.60 32.12 -9.58
C ARG A 399 5.65 32.87 -10.39
N ASP A 400 5.60 32.79 -11.71
CA ASP A 400 6.53 33.47 -12.62
C ASP A 400 6.36 35.00 -12.57
N ASN A 401 5.16 35.48 -12.19
CA ASN A 401 4.89 36.88 -11.87
C ASN A 401 5.22 37.27 -10.41
N GLY A 402 5.81 36.37 -9.63
CA GLY A 402 6.25 36.62 -8.25
C GLY A 402 5.17 36.44 -7.17
N PHE A 403 3.98 35.93 -7.50
CA PHE A 403 2.90 35.75 -6.52
C PHE A 403 3.05 34.48 -5.69
N GLN A 404 2.73 34.58 -4.39
CA GLN A 404 2.58 33.40 -3.54
C GLN A 404 1.22 32.75 -3.83
N VAL A 405 1.25 31.51 -4.32
CA VAL A 405 0.04 30.76 -4.69
C VAL A 405 0.15 29.30 -4.24
N TRP A 406 -0.96 28.77 -3.75
CA TRP A 406 -1.14 27.36 -3.42
C TRP A 406 -2.39 26.83 -4.11
N GLY A 407 -2.29 25.67 -4.75
CA GLY A 407 -3.42 24.95 -5.32
C GLY A 407 -3.54 23.55 -4.74
N TYR A 408 -4.75 23.11 -4.46
CA TYR A 408 -5.07 21.73 -4.11
C TYR A 408 -6.37 21.34 -4.83
N ALA A 409 -6.26 20.50 -5.86
CA ALA A 409 -7.35 20.30 -6.82
C ALA A 409 -7.93 21.65 -7.27
N ASP A 410 -9.22 21.91 -7.05
CA ASP A 410 -9.95 23.11 -7.45
C ASP A 410 -9.85 24.28 -6.45
N ASP A 411 -9.36 24.05 -5.23
CA ASP A 411 -9.12 25.09 -4.22
C ASP A 411 -7.79 25.82 -4.51
N ILE A 412 -7.86 27.10 -4.90
CA ILE A 412 -6.69 27.98 -5.13
C ILE A 412 -6.67 29.11 -4.09
N ALA A 413 -5.52 29.33 -3.47
CA ALA A 413 -5.25 30.47 -2.59
C ALA A 413 -4.10 31.33 -3.15
N ILE A 414 -4.34 32.63 -3.31
CA ILE A 414 -3.34 33.63 -3.71
C ILE A 414 -3.10 34.57 -2.52
N ALA A 415 -1.84 34.81 -2.17
CA ALA A 415 -1.45 35.77 -1.14
C ALA A 415 -0.56 36.89 -1.69
N VAL A 416 -0.81 38.10 -1.19
CA VAL A 416 -0.05 39.31 -1.49
C VAL A 416 0.22 40.02 -0.17
N SER A 417 1.48 40.38 0.08
CA SER A 417 1.91 41.08 1.30
C SER A 417 2.83 42.25 0.97
N ASN A 418 2.50 43.44 1.45
CA ASN A 418 3.35 44.63 1.38
C ASN A 418 3.06 45.53 2.60
N VAL A 419 3.98 46.44 2.92
CA VAL A 419 3.80 47.43 3.99
C VAL A 419 2.76 48.50 3.64
N ASP A 420 2.65 48.86 2.36
CA ASP A 420 1.67 49.80 1.83
C ASP A 420 0.40 49.11 1.32
N SER A 421 -0.74 49.70 1.68
CA SER A 421 -2.07 49.20 1.32
C SER A 421 -2.47 49.46 -0.14
N GLY A 422 -1.95 50.52 -0.77
CA GLY A 422 -2.18 50.79 -2.19
C GLY A 422 -1.50 49.73 -3.06
N THR A 423 -0.26 49.40 -2.72
CA THR A 423 0.56 48.37 -3.35
C THR A 423 -0.07 46.99 -3.19
N VAL A 424 -0.51 46.58 -2.00
CA VAL A 424 -1.25 45.31 -1.82
C VAL A 424 -2.51 45.25 -2.69
N LYS A 425 -3.28 46.35 -2.78
CA LYS A 425 -4.46 46.41 -3.65
C LYS A 425 -4.09 46.28 -5.14
N ASN A 426 -3.05 46.98 -5.58
CA ASN A 426 -2.62 46.96 -6.98
C ASN A 426 -2.09 45.59 -7.40
N GLU A 427 -1.25 44.97 -6.57
CA GLU A 427 -0.72 43.62 -6.79
C GLU A 427 -1.81 42.55 -6.70
N MET A 428 -2.76 42.64 -5.76
CA MET A 428 -3.93 41.74 -5.74
C MET A 428 -4.77 41.89 -7.02
N ASN A 429 -5.01 43.12 -7.51
CA ASN A 429 -5.68 43.35 -8.80
C ASN A 429 -4.86 42.90 -10.02
N ARG A 430 -3.54 42.77 -9.90
CA ARG A 430 -2.67 42.20 -10.95
C ARG A 430 -2.76 40.68 -10.95
N ALA A 431 -2.69 40.05 -9.78
CA ALA A 431 -2.91 38.60 -9.64
C ALA A 431 -4.32 38.18 -10.09
N LEU A 432 -5.35 38.94 -9.70
CA LEU A 432 -6.73 38.72 -10.14
C LEU A 432 -6.86 38.87 -11.66
N ARG A 433 -6.21 39.87 -12.29
CA ARG A 433 -6.17 39.99 -13.76
C ARG A 433 -5.50 38.78 -14.43
N ILE A 434 -4.40 38.24 -13.88
CA ILE A 434 -3.80 36.99 -14.40
C ILE A 434 -4.81 35.82 -14.34
N VAL A 435 -5.64 35.75 -13.30
CA VAL A 435 -6.73 34.76 -13.20
C VAL A 435 -7.85 35.05 -14.21
N GLU A 436 -8.23 36.32 -14.42
CA GLU A 436 -9.23 36.73 -15.43
C GLU A 436 -8.78 36.38 -16.85
N ASP A 437 -7.52 36.71 -17.20
CA ASP A 437 -6.89 36.39 -18.48
C ASP A 437 -6.89 34.86 -18.70
N TRP A 438 -6.39 34.09 -17.73
CA TRP A 438 -6.35 32.63 -17.81
C TRP A 438 -7.74 31.99 -17.86
N CYS A 439 -8.73 32.54 -17.14
CA CYS A 439 -10.12 32.09 -17.26
C CYS A 439 -10.67 32.33 -18.67
N SER A 440 -10.35 33.49 -19.26
CA SER A 440 -10.76 33.86 -20.62
C SER A 440 -10.13 32.95 -21.67
N GLU A 441 -8.82 32.68 -21.54
CA GLU A 441 -8.06 31.74 -22.37
C GLU A 441 -8.56 30.29 -22.25
N THR A 442 -8.93 29.83 -21.05
CA THR A 442 -9.37 28.44 -20.82
C THR A 442 -10.89 28.21 -20.92
N SER A 443 -11.67 29.26 -21.23
CA SER A 443 -13.15 29.24 -21.17
C SER A 443 -13.72 28.75 -19.83
N LEU A 444 -12.95 28.90 -18.75
CA LEU A 444 -13.37 28.62 -17.38
C LEU A 444 -13.91 29.90 -16.75
N SER A 445 -14.69 29.75 -15.67
CA SER A 445 -15.15 30.88 -14.88
C SER A 445 -15.01 30.59 -13.40
N VAL A 446 -14.20 31.38 -12.70
CA VAL A 446 -14.21 31.41 -11.25
C VAL A 446 -15.37 32.32 -10.82
N ASN A 447 -16.27 31.82 -9.98
CA ASN A 447 -17.48 32.55 -9.56
C ASN A 447 -17.10 33.68 -8.56
N PRO A 448 -17.27 34.98 -8.90
CA PRO A 448 -16.85 36.08 -8.03
C PRO A 448 -17.63 36.15 -6.71
N THR A 449 -18.83 35.55 -6.64
CA THR A 449 -19.64 35.50 -5.41
C THR A 449 -19.23 34.36 -4.46
N LYS A 450 -18.52 33.33 -4.98
CA LYS A 450 -17.90 32.27 -4.18
C LYS A 450 -16.42 32.56 -3.86
N THR A 451 -15.81 33.52 -4.56
CA THR A 451 -14.44 33.98 -4.29
C THR A 451 -14.42 34.82 -3.00
N GLU A 452 -13.84 34.28 -1.93
CA GLU A 452 -13.74 35.01 -0.66
C GLU A 452 -12.45 35.85 -0.58
N LEU A 453 -12.57 37.18 -0.52
CA LEU A 453 -11.43 38.06 -0.22
C LEU A 453 -11.25 38.21 1.30
N MET A 454 -10.12 37.72 1.84
CA MET A 454 -9.74 37.93 3.24
C MET A 454 -8.59 38.93 3.34
N VAL A 455 -8.68 39.88 4.28
CA VAL A 455 -7.59 40.82 4.58
C VAL A 455 -7.07 40.52 5.97
N ILE A 456 -5.80 40.13 6.06
CA ILE A 456 -5.10 39.90 7.33
C ILE A 456 -4.27 41.14 7.67
N THR A 457 -4.50 41.74 8.83
CA THR A 457 -3.68 42.86 9.33
C THR A 457 -3.79 43.04 10.84
N ARG A 458 -2.70 43.50 11.47
CA ARG A 458 -2.68 44.00 12.86
C ARG A 458 -2.73 45.54 12.93
N LYS A 459 -2.70 46.25 11.80
CA LYS A 459 -2.78 47.73 11.75
C LYS A 459 -4.21 48.20 12.06
N VAL A 460 -4.33 49.26 12.87
CA VAL A 460 -5.64 49.87 13.23
C VAL A 460 -6.35 50.44 12.00
N ARG A 461 -5.61 51.11 11.10
CA ARG A 461 -6.11 51.51 9.77
C ARG A 461 -6.21 50.26 8.88
N LYS A 462 -7.44 49.81 8.62
CA LYS A 462 -7.75 48.68 7.74
C LYS A 462 -7.45 49.01 6.28
N LEU A 463 -7.02 48.01 5.51
CA LEU A 463 -6.76 48.15 4.07
C LEU A 463 -8.02 48.58 3.31
N ASN A 464 -7.90 49.56 2.42
CA ASN A 464 -8.99 49.98 1.55
C ASN A 464 -9.20 48.96 0.40
N ILE A 465 -10.15 48.04 0.60
CA ILE A 465 -10.53 47.03 -0.40
C ILE A 465 -11.37 47.59 -1.57
N LYS A 466 -11.80 48.86 -1.53
CA LYS A 466 -12.60 49.44 -2.63
C LYS A 466 -11.76 49.47 -3.91
N GLY A 467 -12.29 48.87 -4.96
CA GLY A 467 -11.59 48.69 -6.23
C GLY A 467 -10.69 47.46 -6.29
N ILE A 468 -10.79 46.50 -5.35
CA ILE A 468 -10.37 45.12 -5.61
C ILE A 468 -11.52 44.43 -6.33
N LYS A 469 -11.37 44.21 -7.64
CA LYS A 469 -12.41 43.68 -8.52
C LYS A 469 -11.98 42.36 -9.13
N PHE A 470 -12.96 41.50 -9.41
CA PHE A 470 -12.78 40.27 -10.16
C PHE A 470 -13.97 40.05 -11.09
N ASN A 471 -13.71 39.90 -12.39
CA ASN A 471 -14.68 39.99 -13.48
C ASN A 471 -15.57 41.25 -13.36
N GLY A 472 -14.95 42.40 -13.06
CA GLY A 472 -15.62 43.68 -12.81
C GLY A 472 -16.41 43.78 -11.49
N VAL A 473 -16.74 42.66 -10.86
CA VAL A 473 -17.46 42.59 -9.58
C VAL A 473 -16.52 42.98 -8.43
N GLN A 474 -16.96 43.90 -7.56
CA GLN A 474 -16.23 44.20 -6.33
C GLN A 474 -16.28 42.98 -5.40
N LEU A 475 -15.11 42.39 -5.10
CA LEU A 475 -15.03 41.27 -4.16
C LEU A 475 -15.45 41.74 -2.75
N LYS A 476 -16.30 40.94 -2.11
CA LYS A 476 -16.73 41.19 -0.73
C LYS A 476 -15.66 40.70 0.23
N LYS A 477 -15.33 41.52 1.24
CA LYS A 477 -14.48 41.08 2.34
C LYS A 477 -15.21 40.00 3.16
N SER A 478 -14.57 38.84 3.33
CA SER A 478 -14.95 37.88 4.36
C SER A 478 -14.07 38.08 5.59
N GLU A 479 -14.67 38.07 6.79
CA GLU A 479 -13.91 38.09 8.05
C GLU A 479 -13.39 36.69 8.45
N ALA A 480 -13.83 35.63 7.76
CA ALA A 480 -13.40 34.27 8.02
C ALA A 480 -13.68 33.30 6.85
N VAL A 481 -12.60 32.86 6.20
CA VAL A 481 -12.60 32.00 5.00
C VAL A 481 -12.34 30.55 5.34
N ARG A 482 -12.95 29.60 4.63
CA ARG A 482 -12.67 28.16 4.80
C ARG A 482 -11.84 27.63 3.63
N TYR A 483 -10.60 27.23 3.91
CA TYR A 483 -9.66 26.66 2.94
C TYR A 483 -9.22 25.26 3.39
N LEU A 484 -9.28 24.26 2.51
CA LEU A 484 -8.91 22.85 2.75
C LEU A 484 -9.50 22.25 4.04
N GLY A 485 -10.71 22.68 4.43
CA GLY A 485 -11.38 22.23 5.64
C GLY A 485 -11.08 23.03 6.91
N VAL A 486 -10.09 23.92 6.91
CA VAL A 486 -9.70 24.80 8.02
C VAL A 486 -10.30 26.19 7.83
N THR A 487 -10.80 26.80 8.91
CA THR A 487 -11.37 28.16 8.90
C THR A 487 -10.33 29.17 9.39
N PHE A 488 -9.85 30.02 8.48
CA PHE A 488 -9.02 31.17 8.80
C PHE A 488 -9.89 32.37 9.21
N THR A 489 -9.30 33.38 9.87
CA THR A 489 -9.97 34.65 10.20
C THR A 489 -9.04 35.82 9.90
N SER A 490 -9.59 37.03 9.65
CA SER A 490 -8.79 38.25 9.37
C SER A 490 -7.74 38.59 10.43
N TYR A 491 -7.91 38.08 11.66
CA TYR A 491 -7.00 38.32 12.79
C TYR A 491 -6.15 37.09 13.14
N LEU A 492 -6.21 36.03 12.32
CA LEU A 492 -5.61 34.70 12.56
C LEU A 492 -5.96 34.11 13.94
N THR A 493 -7.19 34.37 14.41
CA THR A 493 -7.75 33.73 15.60
C THR A 493 -8.40 32.40 15.24
N TRP A 494 -8.10 31.36 16.02
CA TRP A 494 -8.53 29.98 15.72
C TRP A 494 -9.86 29.56 16.36
N LYS A 495 -10.44 30.37 17.27
CA LYS A 495 -11.68 30.05 18.00
C LYS A 495 -12.80 29.52 17.09
N LYS A 496 -13.07 30.22 15.96
CA LYS A 496 -14.13 29.83 15.00
C LYS A 496 -13.88 28.45 14.35
N GLN A 497 -12.61 28.07 14.18
CA GLN A 497 -12.24 26.74 13.67
C GLN A 497 -12.39 25.67 14.76
N VAL A 498 -11.92 25.95 15.98
CA VAL A 498 -12.00 24.99 17.09
C VAL A 498 -13.46 24.72 17.46
N ASP A 499 -14.29 25.75 17.56
CA ASP A 499 -15.73 25.63 17.86
C ASP A 499 -16.43 24.70 16.84
N LYS A 500 -16.24 24.95 15.53
CA LYS A 500 -16.76 24.09 14.45
C LYS A 500 -16.29 22.63 14.56
N THR A 501 -15.04 22.43 14.97
CA THR A 501 -14.40 21.11 15.04
C THR A 501 -14.93 20.31 16.23
N ILE A 502 -15.05 20.93 17.40
CA ILE A 502 -15.70 20.37 18.59
C ILE A 502 -17.16 20.00 18.29
N ASP A 503 -17.92 20.90 17.64
CA ASP A 503 -19.35 20.66 17.40
C ASP A 503 -19.59 19.56 16.35
N ARG A 504 -18.69 19.42 15.36
CA ARG A 504 -18.71 18.27 14.43
C ARG A 504 -18.39 16.96 15.15
N ALA A 505 -17.34 16.94 15.98
CA ALA A 505 -16.98 15.76 16.77
C ALA A 505 -18.11 15.36 17.75
N ARG A 506 -18.77 16.34 18.38
CA ARG A 506 -19.93 16.14 19.26
C ARG A 506 -21.11 15.52 18.52
N LYS A 507 -21.44 15.97 17.30
CA LYS A 507 -22.50 15.37 16.47
C LYS A 507 -22.20 13.91 16.11
N ASN A 508 -20.97 13.61 15.70
CA ASN A 508 -20.54 12.23 15.40
C ASN A 508 -20.63 11.33 16.65
N LEU A 509 -20.13 11.81 17.80
CA LEU A 509 -20.17 11.08 19.06
C LEU A 509 -21.60 10.84 19.54
N ALA A 510 -22.50 11.82 19.36
CA ALA A 510 -23.93 11.65 19.65
C ALA A 510 -24.57 10.54 18.82
N THR A 511 -24.21 10.41 17.53
CA THR A 511 -24.71 9.33 16.66
C THR A 511 -24.21 7.96 17.12
N ILE A 512 -22.92 7.80 17.42
CA ILE A 512 -22.34 6.56 17.96
C ILE A 512 -23.00 6.20 19.30
N ASN A 513 -23.24 7.19 20.16
CA ASN A 513 -23.87 6.99 21.47
C ASN A 513 -25.34 6.55 21.43
N ARG A 514 -26.02 6.61 20.27
CA ARG A 514 -27.36 6.00 20.10
C ARG A 514 -27.29 4.47 20.01
N MET A 515 -26.15 3.92 19.60
CA MET A 515 -25.89 2.48 19.46
C MET A 515 -25.29 1.85 20.74
N VAL A 516 -25.15 2.63 21.82
CA VAL A 516 -24.45 2.22 23.05
C VAL A 516 -25.22 2.70 24.29
N GLY A 517 -25.89 1.76 24.97
CA GLY A 517 -26.60 2.00 26.22
C GLY A 517 -25.68 2.12 27.44
N GLY A 518 -26.27 2.03 28.64
CA GLY A 518 -25.50 1.88 29.87
C GLY A 518 -24.94 0.46 29.98
N THR A 519 -25.84 -0.52 29.91
CA THR A 519 -25.59 -1.96 30.09
C THR A 519 -25.51 -2.76 28.77
N TRP A 520 -25.88 -2.16 27.63
CA TRP A 520 -25.95 -2.83 26.33
C TRP A 520 -25.18 -2.08 25.23
N GLY A 521 -24.88 -2.76 24.12
CA GLY A 521 -24.14 -2.22 22.97
C GLY A 521 -22.66 -2.60 22.98
N LEU A 522 -21.82 -1.76 22.38
CA LEU A 522 -20.38 -2.03 22.21
C LEU A 522 -19.64 -2.28 23.53
N THR A 523 -18.66 -3.20 23.54
CA THR A 523 -17.74 -3.42 24.67
C THR A 523 -16.85 -2.19 24.93
N PRO A 524 -16.24 -2.04 26.13
CA PRO A 524 -15.32 -0.95 26.42
C PRO A 524 -14.18 -0.82 25.38
N ALA A 525 -13.52 -1.93 25.01
CA ALA A 525 -12.54 -1.97 23.93
C ALA A 525 -13.09 -1.48 22.58
N ALA A 526 -14.28 -1.95 22.16
CA ALA A 526 -14.87 -1.55 20.89
C ALA A 526 -15.30 -0.07 20.87
N ALA A 527 -15.83 0.45 21.99
CA ALA A 527 -16.16 1.86 22.15
C ALA A 527 -14.90 2.75 22.14
N HIS A 528 -13.84 2.34 22.84
CA HIS A 528 -12.54 3.01 22.84
C HIS A 528 -11.87 2.99 21.46
N TRP A 529 -11.93 1.87 20.74
CA TRP A 529 -11.48 1.78 19.34
C TRP A 529 -12.27 2.73 18.44
N THR A 530 -13.60 2.71 18.52
CA THR A 530 -14.49 3.56 17.71
C THR A 530 -14.20 5.05 17.94
N TYR A 531 -13.96 5.45 19.18
CA TYR A 531 -13.56 6.82 19.53
C TYR A 531 -12.22 7.21 18.90
N ASN A 532 -11.19 6.37 19.02
CA ASN A 532 -9.87 6.63 18.45
C ASN A 532 -9.83 6.53 16.92
N ALA A 533 -10.69 5.73 16.30
CA ALA A 533 -10.76 5.54 14.85
C ALA A 533 -11.66 6.55 14.12
N ILE A 534 -12.71 7.06 14.77
CA ILE A 534 -13.72 7.95 14.15
C ILE A 534 -13.71 9.37 14.72
N ILE A 535 -13.73 9.50 16.06
CA ILE A 535 -13.83 10.82 16.70
C ILE A 535 -12.50 11.55 16.65
N LEU A 536 -11.42 10.88 17.07
CA LEU A 536 -10.12 11.52 17.19
C LEU A 536 -9.60 12.07 15.85
N PRO A 537 -9.60 11.32 14.71
CA PRO A 537 -9.08 11.85 13.44
C PRO A 537 -9.92 13.00 12.87
N ARG A 538 -11.21 13.07 13.22
CA ARG A 538 -12.11 14.17 12.83
C ARG A 538 -11.91 15.40 13.70
N LEU A 539 -11.49 15.23 14.96
CA LEU A 539 -11.17 16.31 15.88
C LEU A 539 -9.78 16.90 15.63
N THR A 540 -8.79 16.07 15.32
CA THR A 540 -7.37 16.48 15.15
C THR A 540 -7.03 16.92 13.72
N PHE A 541 -8.01 16.94 12.81
CA PHE A 541 -7.78 17.31 11.40
C PHE A 541 -7.22 18.74 11.27
N GLY A 542 -6.03 18.85 10.69
CA GLY A 542 -5.33 20.12 10.50
C GLY A 542 -4.85 20.78 11.79
N SER A 543 -4.76 20.05 12.92
CA SER A 543 -4.43 20.64 14.24
C SER A 543 -3.11 21.41 14.25
N ILE A 544 -2.14 21.02 13.42
CA ILE A 544 -0.89 21.75 13.22
C ILE A 544 -1.08 23.22 12.87
N ILE A 545 -2.20 23.63 12.25
CA ILE A 545 -2.47 25.03 11.90
C ILE A 545 -3.16 25.79 13.03
N TRP A 546 -4.01 25.14 13.83
CA TRP A 546 -4.94 25.83 14.73
C TRP A 546 -4.78 25.50 16.22
N TRP A 547 -3.78 24.70 16.60
CA TRP A 547 -3.57 24.23 17.98
C TRP A 547 -3.54 25.37 19.01
N GLU A 548 -2.92 26.52 18.71
CA GLU A 548 -2.89 27.70 19.60
C GLU A 548 -4.30 28.10 20.10
N GLY A 549 -5.35 27.84 19.31
CA GLY A 549 -6.75 28.11 19.66
C GLY A 549 -7.33 27.29 20.81
N ILE A 550 -6.67 26.22 21.25
CA ILE A 550 -7.17 25.31 22.30
C ILE A 550 -6.80 25.76 23.71
N HIS A 551 -5.82 26.65 23.88
CA HIS A 551 -5.29 27.03 25.21
C HIS A 551 -6.20 27.96 26.01
N ASN A 552 -7.26 28.51 25.41
CA ASN A 552 -8.27 29.26 26.16
C ASN A 552 -9.10 28.33 27.06
N CYS A 553 -9.18 28.66 28.35
CA CYS A 553 -9.97 27.94 29.36
C CYS A 553 -11.39 27.54 28.88
N LYS A 554 -12.14 28.44 28.23
CA LYS A 554 -13.51 28.13 27.71
C LYS A 554 -13.48 27.02 26.64
N THR A 555 -12.43 26.97 25.83
CA THR A 555 -12.23 25.92 24.83
C THR A 555 -11.85 24.59 25.48
N GLN A 556 -10.95 24.62 26.47
CA GLN A 556 -10.55 23.43 27.23
C GLN A 556 -11.75 22.81 27.96
N MET A 557 -12.62 23.60 28.59
CA MET A 557 -13.87 23.13 29.20
C MET A 557 -14.80 22.45 28.18
N ARG A 558 -14.90 22.97 26.93
CA ARG A 558 -15.68 22.33 25.86
C ARG A 558 -15.08 21.00 25.40
N LEU A 559 -13.75 20.90 25.34
CA LEU A 559 -13.03 19.65 25.03
C LEU A 559 -13.19 18.62 26.16
N GLU A 560 -13.03 19.03 27.42
CA GLU A 560 -13.25 18.16 28.59
C GLU A 560 -14.70 17.66 28.66
N SER A 561 -15.68 18.52 28.34
CA SER A 561 -17.09 18.12 28.21
C SER A 561 -17.33 17.10 27.08
N LEU A 562 -16.64 17.23 25.94
CA LEU A 562 -16.71 16.26 24.85
C LEU A 562 -16.05 14.92 25.24
N GLN A 563 -14.91 14.97 25.93
CA GLN A 563 -14.20 13.81 26.45
C GLN A 563 -15.04 13.06 27.49
N HIS A 564 -15.64 13.75 28.45
CA HIS A 564 -16.56 13.20 29.46
C HIS A 564 -17.66 12.33 28.84
N VAL A 565 -18.29 12.82 27.76
CA VAL A 565 -19.34 12.07 27.04
C VAL A 565 -18.80 10.78 26.42
N GLY A 566 -17.55 10.77 25.94
CA GLY A 566 -16.88 9.59 25.40
C GLY A 566 -16.51 8.58 26.49
N LEU A 567 -15.69 8.99 27.47
CA LEU A 567 -15.19 8.11 28.53
C LEU A 567 -16.34 7.47 29.32
N LYS A 568 -17.37 8.25 29.67
CA LYS A 568 -18.58 7.74 30.35
C LYS A 568 -19.27 6.61 29.58
N ARG A 569 -19.27 6.65 28.24
CA ARG A 569 -19.94 5.62 27.41
C ARG A 569 -19.08 4.36 27.26
N MET A 570 -17.76 4.51 27.22
CA MET A 570 -16.80 3.39 27.26
C MET A 570 -16.91 2.62 28.58
N LEU A 571 -16.90 3.34 29.70
CA LEU A 571 -16.90 2.78 31.06
C LEU A 571 -18.31 2.45 31.62
N GLY A 572 -19.38 2.80 30.89
CA GLY A 572 -20.75 2.71 31.43
C GLY A 572 -21.00 3.59 32.67
N ALA A 573 -20.17 4.61 32.89
CA ALA A 573 -20.07 5.39 34.12
C ALA A 573 -21.33 6.20 34.46
N PHE A 574 -21.41 6.70 35.69
CA PHE A 574 -22.55 7.47 36.16
C PHE A 574 -22.58 8.86 35.53
N ARG A 575 -23.75 9.53 35.51
CA ARG A 575 -23.94 10.81 34.81
C ARG A 575 -22.93 11.88 35.26
N TYR A 576 -22.56 11.84 36.54
CA TYR A 576 -21.71 12.80 37.24
C TYR A 576 -20.33 12.23 37.64
N SER A 577 -19.93 11.05 37.15
CA SER A 577 -18.57 10.51 37.39
C SER A 577 -17.52 11.52 36.88
N PRO A 578 -16.48 11.89 37.67
CA PRO A 578 -15.53 12.92 37.28
C PRO A 578 -14.69 12.54 36.06
N THR A 579 -14.54 13.47 35.10
CA THR A 579 -13.73 13.25 33.89
C THR A 579 -12.30 12.84 34.23
N ARG A 580 -11.65 13.54 35.18
CA ARG A 580 -10.26 13.27 35.59
C ARG A 580 -10.04 11.87 36.17
N ALA A 581 -11.03 11.34 36.91
CA ALA A 581 -10.95 9.98 37.42
C ALA A 581 -11.08 8.95 36.28
N MET A 582 -11.97 9.18 35.30
CA MET A 582 -12.06 8.33 34.11
C MET A 582 -10.84 8.44 33.18
N GLU A 583 -10.21 9.62 33.10
CA GLU A 583 -8.93 9.85 32.42
C GLU A 583 -7.81 9.00 33.03
N ALA A 584 -7.71 8.99 34.37
CA ALA A 584 -6.76 8.19 35.13
C ALA A 584 -7.02 6.68 34.97
N MET A 585 -8.28 6.24 35.14
CA MET A 585 -8.68 4.82 34.98
C MET A 585 -8.30 4.25 33.61
N LEU A 586 -8.51 5.01 32.53
CA LEU A 586 -8.22 4.57 31.16
C LEU A 586 -6.82 5.02 30.66
N ALA A 587 -5.97 5.57 31.54
CA ALA A 587 -4.66 6.15 31.21
C ALA A 587 -4.69 7.00 29.91
N THR A 588 -5.76 7.77 29.72
CA THR A 588 -6.10 8.43 28.45
C THR A 588 -5.84 9.94 28.55
N PRO A 589 -4.82 10.47 27.82
CA PRO A 589 -4.54 11.90 27.81
C PRO A 589 -5.73 12.73 27.33
N THR A 590 -5.82 13.98 27.80
CA THR A 590 -6.91 14.90 27.44
C THR A 590 -7.00 15.13 25.93
N LEU A 591 -8.19 15.44 25.42
CA LEU A 591 -8.36 15.84 24.02
C LEU A 591 -7.45 17.01 23.61
N THR A 592 -7.14 17.93 24.54
CA THR A 592 -6.13 18.99 24.36
C THR A 592 -4.76 18.37 24.05
N MET A 593 -4.23 17.52 24.94
CA MET A 593 -2.97 16.80 24.75
C MET A 593 -2.96 15.96 23.47
N LYS A 594 -4.11 15.38 23.07
CA LYS A 594 -4.22 14.59 21.83
C LYS A 594 -4.21 15.43 20.55
N ILE A 595 -4.74 16.66 20.58
CA ILE A 595 -4.66 17.62 19.48
C ILE A 595 -3.21 18.06 19.27
N GLU A 596 -2.51 18.34 20.36
CA GLU A 596 -1.08 18.66 20.42
C GLU A 596 -0.21 17.48 19.93
N GLU A 597 -0.45 16.25 20.42
CA GLU A 597 0.23 15.02 20.00
C GLU A 597 0.16 14.80 18.48
N VAL A 598 -1.00 15.06 17.85
CA VAL A 598 -1.15 14.94 16.39
C VAL A 598 -0.49 16.10 15.66
N ALA A 599 -0.53 17.31 16.21
CA ALA A 599 0.13 18.47 15.63
C ALA A 599 1.66 18.30 15.64
N ILE A 600 2.27 17.93 16.78
CA ILE A 600 3.71 17.65 16.90
C ILE A 600 4.15 16.53 15.94
N ARG A 601 3.36 15.45 15.80
CA ARG A 601 3.63 14.41 14.78
C ARG A 601 3.63 14.94 13.36
N THR A 602 2.76 15.90 13.06
CA THR A 602 2.66 16.51 11.73
C THR A 602 3.84 17.45 11.48
N ALA A 603 4.23 18.26 12.47
CA ALA A 603 5.44 19.10 12.43
C ALA A 603 6.69 18.25 12.18
N LYS A 604 6.85 17.14 12.90
CA LYS A 604 7.97 16.21 12.73
C LYS A 604 8.01 15.60 11.32
N LEU A 605 6.87 15.14 10.78
CA LEU A 605 6.81 14.62 9.40
C LEU A 605 7.15 15.69 8.35
N LEU A 606 6.72 16.94 8.55
CA LEU A 606 7.09 18.05 7.67
C LEU A 606 8.61 18.35 7.76
N LYS A 607 9.21 18.23 8.94
CA LYS A 607 10.65 18.43 9.15
C LYS A 607 11.47 17.34 8.45
N ASP A 608 11.10 16.07 8.64
CA ASP A 608 11.74 14.91 7.99
C ASP A 608 11.66 14.96 6.45
N TRP A 609 10.67 15.65 5.89
CA TRP A 609 10.50 15.82 4.44
C TRP A 609 11.04 17.14 3.89
N ASN A 610 11.76 17.92 4.70
CA ASN A 610 12.26 19.26 4.35
C ASN A 610 11.15 20.20 3.82
N LYS A 611 9.97 20.15 4.46
CA LYS A 611 8.79 21.00 4.20
C LYS A 611 8.38 21.85 5.41
N TRP A 612 9.07 21.71 6.54
CA TRP A 612 8.82 22.53 7.73
C TRP A 612 9.41 23.93 7.56
N GLN A 613 8.61 24.95 7.86
CA GLN A 613 9.02 26.35 7.83
C GLN A 613 8.93 26.89 9.27
N PRO A 614 10.05 26.91 10.03
CA PRO A 614 10.05 27.39 11.40
C PRO A 614 9.85 28.91 11.45
N SER A 615 9.16 29.37 12.49
CA SER A 615 9.00 30.79 12.81
C SER A 615 8.77 30.94 14.32
N ASN A 616 9.31 32.02 14.89
CA ASN A 616 9.27 32.33 16.33
C ASN A 616 7.87 32.73 16.83
N LYS A 617 6.84 32.73 15.97
CA LYS A 617 5.46 33.11 16.28
C LYS A 617 4.46 32.28 15.46
N GLY A 618 3.29 32.06 16.05
CA GLY A 618 2.18 31.34 15.41
C GLY A 618 2.40 29.83 15.38
N HIS A 619 1.51 29.12 14.71
CA HIS A 619 1.45 27.65 14.68
C HIS A 619 2.77 26.85 14.53
N SER A 620 3.81 27.42 13.91
CA SER A 620 5.16 26.87 13.78
C SER A 620 5.98 26.83 15.07
N THR A 621 5.54 27.45 16.17
CA THR A 621 6.24 27.40 17.48
C THR A 621 6.03 26.08 18.21
N ILE A 622 5.09 25.23 17.79
CA ILE A 622 4.56 24.12 18.59
C ILE A 622 5.62 23.21 19.26
N MET A 623 6.71 22.90 18.55
CA MET A 623 7.76 22.03 19.09
C MET A 623 8.62 22.74 20.14
N ALA A 624 8.80 24.05 20.05
CA ALA A 624 9.55 24.86 21.02
C ALA A 624 8.67 25.37 22.18
N GLU A 625 7.36 25.55 21.95
CA GLU A 625 6.44 26.12 22.94
C GLU A 625 5.80 25.05 23.83
N LEU A 626 5.52 23.86 23.29
CA LEU A 626 4.87 22.79 24.07
C LEU A 626 5.85 21.81 24.71
N ILE A 627 7.07 21.66 24.20
CA ILE A 627 8.03 20.65 24.66
C ILE A 627 9.10 21.38 25.48
N PRO A 628 9.11 21.24 26.82
CA PRO A 628 10.10 21.92 27.65
C PRO A 628 11.49 21.30 27.47
N GLU A 629 12.54 22.08 27.71
CA GLU A 629 13.96 21.65 27.63
C GLU A 629 14.30 20.46 28.56
N THR A 630 13.44 20.19 29.55
CA THR A 630 13.54 19.01 30.42
C THR A 630 13.20 17.69 29.70
N GLU A 631 12.39 17.72 28.64
CA GLU A 631 12.00 16.54 27.84
C GLU A 631 13.05 16.25 26.76
N LYS A 632 14.31 16.15 27.20
CA LYS A 632 15.52 16.01 26.36
C LYS A 632 15.41 14.90 25.32
N ASP A 633 14.87 13.75 25.71
CA ASP A 633 14.76 12.58 24.85
C ASP A 633 13.79 12.81 23.69
N LEU A 634 12.64 13.43 23.97
CA LEU A 634 11.68 13.81 22.93
C LEU A 634 12.30 14.86 21.99
N LEU A 635 13.02 15.85 22.51
CA LEU A 635 13.72 16.85 21.69
C LEU A 635 14.76 16.21 20.76
N MET A 636 15.62 15.32 21.26
CA MET A 636 16.58 14.55 20.43
C MET A 636 15.88 13.76 19.31
N THR A 637 14.77 13.08 19.59
CA THR A 637 14.01 12.36 18.52
C THR A 637 13.33 13.29 17.50
N ILE A 638 13.09 14.56 17.85
CA ILE A 638 12.53 15.58 16.95
C ILE A 638 13.61 16.23 16.10
N GLU A 639 14.80 16.44 16.67
CA GLU A 639 15.94 17.05 16.00
C GLU A 639 16.55 16.15 14.93
N THR A 640 16.75 14.88 15.27
CA THR A 640 17.36 13.87 14.41
C THR A 640 16.45 13.43 13.29
N THR A 641 16.98 13.21 12.09
CA THR A 641 16.23 12.59 10.98
C THR A 641 15.69 11.22 11.38
N THR A 642 14.53 10.83 10.84
CA THR A 642 14.01 9.48 11.07
C THR A 642 14.51 8.50 10.00
N ASP A 643 14.65 7.22 10.35
CA ASP A 643 15.04 6.15 9.42
C ASP A 643 14.04 5.93 8.24
N LYS A 644 13.00 6.75 8.13
CA LYS A 644 11.88 6.55 7.22
C LYS A 644 12.13 7.18 5.84
N THR A 645 12.50 6.35 4.86
CA THR A 645 12.59 6.77 3.45
C THR A 645 11.27 6.64 2.68
N ILE A 646 11.21 7.26 1.50
CA ILE A 646 10.20 6.98 0.47
C ILE A 646 10.31 5.50 0.09
N LEU A 647 9.18 4.84 -0.19
CA LEU A 647 9.16 3.43 -0.57
C LEU A 647 10.05 3.19 -1.79
N THR A 648 11.22 2.62 -1.56
CA THR A 648 12.29 2.47 -2.56
C THR A 648 12.41 1.00 -2.93
N TYR A 649 12.50 0.72 -4.23
CA TYR A 649 12.68 -0.63 -4.73
C TYR A 649 14.14 -0.88 -5.08
N ARG A 650 14.64 -2.07 -4.73
CA ARG A 650 15.97 -2.58 -5.08
C ARG A 650 15.83 -4.02 -5.55
N PHE A 651 16.37 -4.31 -6.73
CA PHE A 651 16.31 -5.63 -7.37
C PHE A 651 17.75 -6.08 -7.68
N GLY A 652 17.98 -7.40 -7.75
CA GLY A 652 19.32 -7.96 -8.02
C GLY A 652 20.18 -8.11 -6.76
N ARG A 653 19.91 -9.13 -5.95
CA ARG A 653 20.70 -9.46 -4.75
C ARG A 653 21.86 -10.40 -5.10
N LYS A 654 23.10 -9.92 -4.99
CA LYS A 654 24.33 -10.65 -5.30
C LYS A 654 24.80 -11.58 -4.18
N PHE A 655 24.57 -11.19 -2.92
CA PHE A 655 24.82 -12.05 -1.76
C PHE A 655 23.71 -13.09 -1.56
N ARG A 656 24.01 -14.16 -0.83
CA ARG A 656 23.03 -15.21 -0.48
C ARG A 656 22.63 -15.09 0.99
N THR A 657 21.41 -15.53 1.30
CA THR A 657 20.92 -15.72 2.66
C THR A 657 20.80 -17.21 2.97
N ASP A 658 21.05 -17.59 4.21
CA ASP A 658 20.92 -18.97 4.68
C ASP A 658 20.36 -19.00 6.10
N ILE A 659 19.32 -19.81 6.32
CA ILE A 659 18.73 -20.03 7.64
C ILE A 659 18.74 -21.54 7.89
N PRO A 660 19.83 -22.08 8.48
CA PRO A 660 19.88 -23.44 9.01
C PRO A 660 18.89 -23.64 10.16
N THR A 661 18.53 -24.89 10.42
CA THR A 661 17.76 -25.29 11.60
C THR A 661 18.66 -25.38 12.83
N ARG A 662 18.09 -25.34 14.04
CA ARG A 662 18.84 -25.60 15.28
C ARG A 662 19.49 -26.98 15.33
N GLY A 663 19.00 -27.95 14.54
CA GLY A 663 19.59 -29.29 14.43
C GLY A 663 20.92 -29.29 13.66
N ASP A 664 21.07 -28.40 12.68
CA ASP A 664 22.28 -28.29 11.85
C ASP A 664 23.49 -27.72 12.63
N TRP A 665 23.26 -27.19 13.84
CA TRP A 665 24.27 -26.66 14.76
C TRP A 665 24.64 -27.61 15.90
N LYS A 666 24.12 -28.85 15.91
CA LYS A 666 24.42 -29.85 16.97
C LYS A 666 25.92 -30.17 17.10
N ASN A 667 26.67 -30.06 16.01
CA ASN A 667 28.10 -30.35 15.93
C ASN A 667 28.94 -29.06 15.77
N GLY A 668 28.44 -27.93 16.27
CA GLY A 668 29.08 -26.62 16.09
C GLY A 668 28.76 -25.97 14.74
N ARG A 669 29.72 -25.23 14.18
CA ARG A 669 29.57 -24.50 12.90
C ARG A 669 29.25 -25.46 11.74
N PRO A 670 28.31 -25.13 10.83
CA PRO A 670 28.02 -25.97 9.67
C PRO A 670 29.26 -26.19 8.77
N TYR A 671 29.70 -27.45 8.65
CA TYR A 671 30.95 -27.86 7.96
C TYR A 671 31.16 -27.27 6.56
N ARG A 672 30.07 -26.99 5.82
CA ARG A 672 30.08 -26.34 4.49
C ARG A 672 30.72 -24.94 4.44
N TYR A 673 30.99 -24.33 5.60
CA TYR A 673 31.66 -23.03 5.73
C TYR A 673 33.09 -23.17 6.30
N ASN A 674 33.63 -24.37 6.45
CA ASN A 674 35.02 -24.56 6.85
C ASN A 674 35.97 -24.08 5.75
N GLY A 675 37.04 -23.37 6.14
CA GLY A 675 37.97 -22.72 5.21
C GLY A 675 37.40 -21.48 4.50
N TRP A 676 36.25 -20.96 4.93
CA TRP A 676 35.73 -19.67 4.46
C TRP A 676 36.20 -18.55 5.38
N ASN A 677 36.39 -17.36 4.82
CA ASN A 677 36.57 -16.15 5.59
C ASN A 677 35.28 -15.89 6.39
N THR A 678 35.36 -16.07 7.71
CA THR A 678 34.20 -16.26 8.57
C THR A 678 34.13 -15.14 9.59
N TRP A 679 32.98 -14.47 9.63
CA TRP A 679 32.69 -13.37 10.55
C TRP A 679 31.39 -13.64 11.31
N PHE A 680 31.30 -13.09 12.51
CA PHE A 680 30.12 -13.08 13.35
C PHE A 680 29.74 -11.63 13.64
N THR A 681 28.45 -11.34 13.74
CA THR A 681 27.88 -10.02 13.95
C THR A 681 26.73 -10.09 14.95
N ASP A 682 26.70 -9.17 15.90
CA ASP A 682 25.70 -9.13 16.98
C ASP A 682 25.31 -7.68 17.34
N GLY A 683 24.06 -7.48 17.77
CA GLY A 683 23.51 -6.20 18.18
C GLY A 683 22.83 -6.26 19.55
N SER A 684 23.46 -5.65 20.56
CA SER A 684 23.01 -5.70 21.96
C SER A 684 22.37 -4.39 22.41
N LYS A 685 21.43 -4.48 23.37
CA LYS A 685 20.82 -3.34 24.06
C LYS A 685 20.59 -3.69 25.53
N ASP A 686 21.03 -2.82 26.44
CA ASP A 686 20.88 -3.03 27.88
C ASP A 686 19.49 -2.59 28.41
N ASP A 687 19.22 -2.86 29.69
CA ASP A 687 17.96 -2.48 30.35
C ASP A 687 17.78 -0.96 30.52
N LYS A 688 18.87 -0.17 30.47
CA LYS A 688 18.84 1.31 30.46
C LYS A 688 18.52 1.84 29.06
N GLY A 689 18.61 0.97 28.05
CA GLY A 689 18.35 1.25 26.65
C GLY A 689 19.59 1.61 25.86
N GLU A 690 20.79 1.59 26.43
CA GLU A 690 22.04 1.85 25.70
C GLU A 690 22.30 0.71 24.70
N THR A 691 22.78 1.04 23.49
CA THR A 691 22.82 0.07 22.37
C THR A 691 24.20 0.04 21.73
N GLY A 692 24.70 -1.16 21.45
CA GLY A 692 25.98 -1.41 20.78
C GLY A 692 25.84 -2.48 19.70
N CYS A 693 26.78 -2.48 18.76
CA CYS A 693 26.93 -3.57 17.80
C CYS A 693 28.39 -4.00 17.70
N ALA A 694 28.64 -5.22 17.26
CA ALA A 694 29.97 -5.74 17.05
C ALA A 694 30.06 -6.69 15.86
N TRP A 695 31.27 -6.83 15.33
CA TRP A 695 31.62 -7.83 14.35
C TRP A 695 33.04 -8.35 14.59
N VAL A 696 33.24 -9.66 14.42
CA VAL A 696 34.51 -10.33 14.74
C VAL A 696 34.78 -11.49 13.78
N SER A 697 36.04 -11.66 13.41
CA SER A 697 36.53 -12.82 12.64
C SER A 697 36.54 -14.10 13.49
N ASP A 698 36.38 -15.26 12.87
CA ASP A 698 36.44 -16.58 13.52
C ASP A 698 37.71 -16.84 14.36
N GLU A 699 38.84 -16.25 13.97
CA GLU A 699 40.12 -16.30 14.69
C GLU A 699 40.15 -15.42 15.97
N LEU A 700 39.10 -14.64 16.24
CA LEU A 700 38.96 -13.67 17.33
C LEU A 700 40.01 -12.52 17.32
N THR A 701 40.86 -12.44 16.29
CA THR A 701 41.93 -11.45 16.14
C THR A 701 41.47 -10.08 15.61
N ASN A 702 40.29 -9.99 15.00
CA ASN A 702 39.79 -8.78 14.33
C ASN A 702 38.42 -8.30 14.87
N GLY A 703 38.19 -8.43 16.18
CA GLY A 703 36.99 -7.90 16.83
C GLY A 703 36.92 -6.37 16.74
N LYS A 704 35.78 -5.85 16.30
CA LYS A 704 35.44 -4.42 16.29
C LYS A 704 34.02 -4.23 16.82
N SER A 705 33.76 -3.08 17.44
CA SER A 705 32.46 -2.73 18.00
C SER A 705 32.19 -1.23 17.87
N GLU A 706 30.92 -0.86 17.67
CA GLU A 706 30.47 0.53 17.60
C GLU A 706 29.31 0.77 18.58
N TYR A 707 29.46 1.82 19.39
CA TYR A 707 28.39 2.34 20.23
C TYR A 707 27.36 3.09 19.38
N LEU A 708 26.09 2.69 19.47
CA LEU A 708 25.00 3.24 18.64
C LEU A 708 24.07 4.19 19.41
N GLY A 709 24.27 4.31 20.73
CA GLY A 709 23.47 5.14 21.62
C GLY A 709 22.10 4.57 21.97
N ARG A 710 21.37 5.24 22.87
CA ARG A 710 20.12 4.70 23.43
C ARG A 710 18.92 4.68 22.51
N PHE A 711 18.92 5.50 21.46
CA PHE A 711 17.82 5.60 20.50
C PHE A 711 17.85 4.54 19.40
N ALA A 712 18.95 3.81 19.24
CA ALA A 712 19.00 2.68 18.31
C ALA A 712 18.16 1.51 18.86
N THR A 713 17.42 0.82 17.99
CA THR A 713 16.74 -0.44 18.37
C THR A 713 17.69 -1.63 18.24
N VAL A 714 17.46 -2.72 18.98
CA VAL A 714 18.19 -4.01 18.78
C VAL A 714 18.18 -4.42 17.31
N TYR A 715 17.03 -4.26 16.64
CA TYR A 715 16.92 -4.54 15.21
C TYR A 715 17.81 -3.64 14.32
N GLN A 716 17.98 -2.36 14.67
CA GLN A 716 18.96 -1.51 13.99
C GLN A 716 20.39 -1.93 14.32
N ALA A 717 20.70 -2.28 15.57
CA ALA A 717 22.03 -2.74 15.96
C ALA A 717 22.46 -3.97 15.15
N GLU A 718 21.57 -4.96 14.98
CA GLU A 718 21.78 -6.12 14.11
C GLU A 718 22.05 -5.75 12.64
N VAL A 719 21.24 -4.85 12.07
CA VAL A 719 21.43 -4.41 10.67
C VAL A 719 22.71 -3.59 10.50
N VAL A 720 23.08 -2.79 11.51
CA VAL A 720 24.31 -2.00 11.52
C VAL A 720 25.54 -2.88 11.74
N ALA A 721 25.48 -3.92 12.57
CA ALA A 721 26.54 -4.91 12.74
C ALA A 721 26.92 -5.56 11.39
N ILE A 722 25.89 -5.97 10.63
CA ILE A 722 26.05 -6.55 9.28
C ILE A 722 26.57 -5.51 8.27
N LEU A 723 26.07 -4.27 8.33
CA LEU A 723 26.54 -3.16 7.49
C LEU A 723 28.03 -2.87 7.74
N ARG A 724 28.44 -2.69 9.00
CA ARG A 724 29.83 -2.41 9.38
C ARG A 724 30.78 -3.56 9.08
N CYS A 725 30.35 -4.80 9.29
CA CYS A 725 31.09 -5.97 8.86
C CYS A 725 31.32 -5.97 7.33
N ALA A 726 30.30 -5.61 6.55
CA ALA A 726 30.45 -5.50 5.10
C ALA A 726 31.38 -4.35 4.68
N GLU A 727 31.30 -3.20 5.36
CA GLU A 727 32.18 -2.05 5.12
C GLU A 727 33.64 -2.35 5.48
N ASP A 728 33.92 -2.92 6.65
CA ASP A 728 35.27 -3.32 7.08
C ASP A 728 35.91 -4.33 6.11
N LEU A 729 35.12 -5.26 5.58
CA LEU A 729 35.57 -6.22 4.55
C LEU A 729 35.87 -5.56 3.20
N ILE A 730 35.12 -4.53 2.80
CA ILE A 730 35.39 -3.73 1.60
C ILE A 730 36.66 -2.89 1.79
N GLU A 731 36.80 -2.22 2.94
CA GLU A 731 37.96 -1.36 3.27
C GLU A 731 39.26 -2.17 3.33
N ARG A 732 39.24 -3.35 3.95
CA ARG A 732 40.35 -4.33 3.94
C ARG A 732 40.68 -4.87 2.55
N SER A 733 39.94 -4.48 1.51
CA SER A 733 40.11 -4.92 0.12
C SER A 733 40.04 -6.44 -0.06
N ILE A 734 39.25 -7.14 0.76
CA ILE A 734 39.02 -8.58 0.64
C ILE A 734 38.30 -8.86 -0.68
N LYS A 735 38.97 -9.59 -1.58
CA LYS A 735 38.53 -9.85 -2.96
C LYS A 735 38.76 -11.31 -3.33
N HIS A 736 37.91 -11.83 -4.20
CA HIS A 736 37.97 -13.21 -4.70
C HIS A 736 37.91 -14.30 -3.61
N GLU A 737 37.31 -14.02 -2.45
CA GLU A 737 37.15 -14.99 -1.36
C GLU A 737 35.74 -15.57 -1.25
N HIS A 738 35.60 -16.61 -0.42
CA HIS A 738 34.33 -17.12 0.05
C HIS A 738 34.11 -16.61 1.48
N ILE A 739 33.13 -15.73 1.64
CA ILE A 739 32.82 -15.03 2.89
C ILE A 739 31.50 -15.53 3.46
N VAL A 740 31.47 -15.82 4.76
CA VAL A 740 30.24 -16.03 5.52
C VAL A 740 30.18 -15.06 6.70
N ILE A 741 29.03 -14.38 6.83
CA ILE A 741 28.72 -13.49 7.94
C ILE A 741 27.58 -14.16 8.72
N PHE A 742 27.85 -14.52 9.97
CA PHE A 742 26.88 -15.13 10.88
C PHE A 742 26.21 -14.06 11.76
N THR A 743 24.89 -14.06 11.81
CA THR A 743 24.06 -13.24 12.71
C THR A 743 23.01 -14.12 13.36
N ASP A 744 22.62 -13.82 14.58
CA ASP A 744 21.51 -14.49 15.26
C ASP A 744 20.12 -13.91 14.86
N SER A 745 20.11 -12.75 14.19
CA SER A 745 18.90 -12.03 13.81
C SER A 745 18.30 -12.51 12.49
N GLN A 746 17.40 -13.48 12.59
CA GLN A 746 16.53 -13.84 11.46
C GLN A 746 15.70 -12.65 10.94
N ALA A 747 15.48 -11.62 11.76
CA ALA A 747 14.74 -10.42 11.36
C ALA A 747 15.56 -9.57 10.38
N ALA A 748 16.85 -9.35 10.66
CA ALA A 748 17.77 -8.67 9.76
C ALA A 748 17.90 -9.42 8.43
N ILE A 749 18.16 -10.74 8.48
CA ILE A 749 18.23 -11.61 7.30
C ILE A 749 16.95 -11.47 6.45
N LYS A 750 15.77 -11.65 7.04
CA LYS A 750 14.47 -11.56 6.32
C LYS A 750 14.18 -10.18 5.74
N THR A 751 14.80 -9.11 6.23
CA THR A 751 14.74 -7.80 5.57
C THR A 751 15.65 -7.75 4.35
N MET A 752 16.85 -8.34 4.42
CA MET A 752 17.78 -8.49 3.29
C MET A 752 17.31 -9.49 2.21
N GLU A 753 16.17 -10.15 2.40
CA GLU A 753 15.47 -10.93 1.36
C GLU A 753 14.40 -10.14 0.59
N LYS A 754 14.10 -8.90 0.97
CA LYS A 754 13.06 -8.07 0.35
C LYS A 754 13.61 -7.29 -0.84
N SER A 755 12.71 -6.90 -1.74
CA SER A 755 13.00 -6.01 -2.88
C SER A 755 12.46 -4.59 -2.70
N CYS A 756 11.91 -4.28 -1.52
CA CYS A 756 11.37 -2.95 -1.22
C CYS A 756 11.67 -2.53 0.23
N TYR A 757 12.11 -1.29 0.37
CA TYR A 757 12.68 -0.73 1.58
C TYR A 757 11.95 0.56 1.98
N LYS A 758 11.73 0.72 3.28
CA LYS A 758 11.18 1.92 3.94
C LYS A 758 12.10 2.44 5.06
N SER A 759 13.20 1.75 5.28
CA SER A 759 14.29 2.06 6.22
C SER A 759 15.48 2.51 5.40
N THR A 760 16.11 3.63 5.78
CA THR A 760 17.36 4.11 5.19
C THR A 760 18.51 3.16 5.50
N ILE A 761 18.67 2.76 6.75
CA ILE A 761 19.77 1.89 7.21
C ILE A 761 19.68 0.50 6.56
N ALA A 762 18.48 -0.06 6.45
CA ALA A 762 18.31 -1.36 5.80
C ALA A 762 18.51 -1.32 4.27
N LEU A 763 18.30 -0.16 3.64
CA LEU A 763 18.60 0.06 2.23
C LEU A 763 20.12 0.13 2.00
N GLU A 764 20.83 0.87 2.85
CA GLU A 764 22.29 1.01 2.83
C GLU A 764 23.02 -0.32 3.11
N CYS A 765 22.58 -1.07 4.13
CA CYS A 765 23.06 -2.42 4.42
C CYS A 765 22.90 -3.38 3.21
N PHE A 766 21.75 -3.32 2.53
CA PHE A 766 21.53 -4.11 1.30
C PHE A 766 22.48 -3.69 0.18
N ASP A 767 22.63 -2.39 -0.06
CA ASP A 767 23.49 -1.86 -1.13
C ASP A 767 24.99 -2.22 -0.85
N ARG A 768 25.48 -2.12 0.40
CA ARG A 768 26.85 -2.54 0.80
C ARG A 768 27.10 -4.05 0.72
N LEU A 769 26.16 -4.88 1.17
CA LEU A 769 26.28 -6.34 1.01
C LEU A 769 26.35 -6.76 -0.47
N ASN A 770 25.70 -6.02 -1.37
CA ASN A 770 25.82 -6.25 -2.82
C ASN A 770 27.15 -5.76 -3.40
N GLU A 771 27.73 -4.69 -2.87
CA GLU A 771 29.06 -4.21 -3.23
C GLU A 771 30.14 -5.24 -2.85
N LEU A 772 30.15 -5.69 -1.58
CA LEU A 772 31.05 -6.75 -1.11
C LEU A 772 30.91 -8.04 -1.94
N ALA A 773 29.67 -8.41 -2.27
CA ALA A 773 29.38 -9.59 -3.08
C ALA A 773 29.68 -9.42 -4.58
N ALA A 774 29.92 -8.20 -5.07
CA ALA A 774 30.32 -7.97 -6.46
C ALA A 774 31.81 -8.27 -6.71
N VAL A 775 32.65 -8.22 -5.67
CA VAL A 775 34.11 -8.39 -5.77
C VAL A 775 34.63 -9.70 -5.16
N ASN A 776 33.75 -10.52 -4.56
CA ASN A 776 34.09 -11.79 -3.92
C ASN A 776 33.42 -12.98 -4.62
N LYS A 777 34.03 -14.18 -4.51
CA LYS A 777 33.51 -15.40 -5.17
C LYS A 777 32.13 -15.78 -4.64
N ARG A 778 31.90 -15.58 -3.33
CA ARG A 778 30.58 -15.79 -2.70
C ARG A 778 30.51 -15.10 -1.34
N VAL A 779 29.42 -14.36 -1.10
CA VAL A 779 29.07 -13.82 0.22
C VAL A 779 27.77 -14.48 0.69
N VAL A 780 27.75 -14.98 1.93
CA VAL A 780 26.57 -15.60 2.56
C VAL A 780 26.31 -14.94 3.91
N LEU A 781 25.12 -14.35 4.07
CA LEU A 781 24.59 -13.95 5.36
C LEU A 781 23.83 -15.15 5.95
N CYS A 782 24.36 -15.75 7.01
CA CYS A 782 23.88 -17.00 7.59
C CYS A 782 23.31 -16.79 9.00
N TRP A 783 22.19 -17.44 9.31
CA TRP A 783 21.69 -17.49 10.67
C TRP A 783 22.50 -18.44 11.55
N CYS A 784 22.80 -18.04 12.79
CA CYS A 784 23.34 -18.90 13.84
C CYS A 784 22.53 -18.76 15.16
N PRO A 785 22.59 -19.73 16.09
CA PRO A 785 21.88 -19.64 17.35
C PRO A 785 22.67 -18.85 18.41
N GLY A 786 22.12 -17.76 18.93
CA GLY A 786 22.70 -17.03 20.07
C GLY A 786 22.80 -17.85 21.36
N HIS A 787 23.76 -17.48 22.22
CA HIS A 787 24.05 -18.01 23.56
C HIS A 787 24.15 -19.55 23.67
N ARG A 788 25.00 -20.17 22.83
CA ARG A 788 25.05 -21.63 22.62
C ARG A 788 26.47 -22.24 22.50
N GLY A 789 27.52 -21.58 22.98
CA GLY A 789 28.89 -22.07 22.93
C GLY A 789 29.56 -21.93 21.57
N ILE A 790 29.23 -20.87 20.80
CA ILE A 790 29.84 -20.58 19.50
C ILE A 790 30.84 -19.43 19.72
N PRO A 791 32.16 -19.67 19.74
CA PRO A 791 33.13 -18.70 20.22
C PRO A 791 33.05 -17.34 19.53
N GLY A 792 32.93 -17.30 18.20
CA GLY A 792 32.81 -16.05 17.46
C GLY A 792 31.50 -15.29 17.68
N ASN A 793 30.37 -15.97 17.92
CA ASN A 793 29.12 -15.27 18.24
C ASN A 793 29.09 -14.82 19.72
N GLU A 794 29.69 -15.59 20.61
CA GLU A 794 29.81 -15.21 22.02
C GLU A 794 30.78 -14.04 22.18
N GLU A 795 31.84 -13.97 21.38
CA GLU A 795 32.71 -12.80 21.31
C GLU A 795 32.03 -11.59 20.67
N ALA A 796 31.21 -11.77 19.62
CA ALA A 796 30.40 -10.69 19.07
C ALA A 796 29.41 -10.12 20.10
N ASP A 797 28.65 -10.98 20.79
CA ASP A 797 27.74 -10.61 21.89
C ASP A 797 28.50 -9.91 23.05
N ARG A 798 29.67 -10.44 23.43
CA ARG A 798 30.54 -9.84 24.47
C ARG A 798 31.02 -8.45 24.07
N LEU A 799 31.50 -8.26 22.83
CA LEU A 799 31.96 -6.96 22.32
C LEU A 799 30.81 -5.96 22.17
N ALA A 800 29.65 -6.40 21.70
CA ALA A 800 28.45 -5.56 21.57
C ALA A 800 27.92 -5.09 22.94
N LYS A 801 28.14 -5.87 24.01
CA LYS A 801 27.88 -5.49 25.40
C LYS A 801 28.98 -4.61 26.00
N LEU A 802 30.25 -4.93 25.79
CA LEU A 802 31.38 -4.18 26.34
C LEU A 802 31.38 -2.72 25.87
N ILE A 803 31.13 -2.48 24.57
CA ILE A 803 31.12 -1.12 24.01
C ILE A 803 30.00 -0.23 24.60
N VAL A 804 28.97 -0.83 25.19
CA VAL A 804 27.90 -0.13 25.92
C VAL A 804 28.37 0.36 27.30
N GLU A 805 29.30 -0.36 27.93
CA GLU A 805 29.92 0.04 29.19
C GLU A 805 30.95 1.17 28.99
N GLU A 806 31.75 1.08 27.91
CA GLU A 806 32.81 2.06 27.59
C GLU A 806 32.28 3.46 27.22
N LYS A 807 31.07 3.54 26.65
CA LYS A 807 30.33 4.76 26.25
C LYS A 807 31.12 5.76 25.40
N ARG A 808 30.78 5.85 24.10
CA ARG A 808 31.38 6.84 23.20
C ARG A 808 30.96 8.29 23.56
N PRO A 809 31.90 9.21 23.82
CA PRO A 809 31.58 10.62 24.03
C PRO A 809 31.15 11.28 22.71
N GLY A 810 30.06 12.06 22.76
CA GLY A 810 29.56 12.83 21.62
C GLY A 810 28.09 13.20 21.74
N LEU A 811 27.54 13.84 20.70
CA LEU A 811 26.14 14.25 20.63
C LEU A 811 25.28 13.09 20.08
N GLU A 812 24.42 12.55 20.93
CA GLU A 812 23.35 11.64 20.48
C GLU A 812 22.24 12.39 19.71
N PRO A 813 21.45 11.68 18.88
CA PRO A 813 21.56 10.26 18.50
C PRO A 813 22.53 10.03 17.34
N TRP A 814 23.25 8.90 17.39
CA TRP A 814 24.24 8.51 16.38
C TRP A 814 23.65 7.93 15.09
N LEU A 815 22.40 7.46 15.13
CA LEU A 815 21.68 6.88 13.99
C LEU A 815 20.33 7.56 13.78
N PRO A 816 19.79 7.55 12.53
CA PRO A 816 18.41 7.95 12.26
C PRO A 816 17.41 7.23 13.17
N VAL A 817 16.59 8.01 13.89
CA VAL A 817 15.69 7.48 14.92
C VAL A 817 14.49 6.78 14.25
N PRO A 818 14.07 5.59 14.68
CA PRO A 818 12.84 4.99 14.16
C PRO A 818 11.63 5.88 14.45
N TYR A 819 10.78 6.09 13.43
CA TYR A 819 9.53 6.84 13.63
C TYR A 819 8.59 6.18 14.67
N ALA A 820 8.82 4.92 15.03
CA ALA A 820 8.15 4.24 16.14
C ALA A 820 8.52 4.87 17.51
N ASP A 821 9.77 5.24 17.72
CA ASP A 821 10.32 5.64 19.01
C ASP A 821 10.06 7.11 19.28
N PHE A 822 10.16 7.99 18.27
CA PHE A 822 9.58 9.34 18.35
C PHE A 822 8.10 9.32 18.78
N LYS A 823 7.29 8.37 18.23
CA LYS A 823 5.89 8.22 18.66
C LYS A 823 5.75 7.64 20.08
N LEU A 824 6.76 6.94 20.59
CA LEU A 824 6.79 6.40 21.95
C LEU A 824 7.13 7.51 22.94
N GLU A 825 8.19 8.30 22.70
CA GLU A 825 8.55 9.45 23.54
C GLU A 825 7.42 10.48 23.58
N LEU A 826 6.82 10.80 22.44
CA LEU A 826 5.67 11.73 22.42
C LEU A 826 4.45 11.19 23.21
N LYS A 827 4.29 9.86 23.31
CA LYS A 827 3.26 9.24 24.16
C LYS A 827 3.67 9.25 25.64
N ARG A 828 4.95 9.06 25.96
CA ARG A 828 5.50 9.18 27.32
C ARG A 828 5.29 10.61 27.83
N PHE A 829 5.66 11.62 27.05
CA PHE A 829 5.38 13.04 27.30
C PHE A 829 3.88 13.35 27.50
N SER A 830 3.01 12.78 26.65
CA SER A 830 1.56 12.95 26.81
C SER A 830 1.02 12.25 28.08
N LEU A 831 1.71 11.22 28.58
CA LEU A 831 1.37 10.48 29.79
C LEU A 831 1.97 11.14 31.05
N SER A 832 3.16 11.74 30.99
CA SER A 832 3.76 12.50 32.10
C SER A 832 2.86 13.69 32.46
N ARG A 833 2.46 14.48 31.45
CA ARG A 833 1.48 15.58 31.61
C ARG A 833 0.11 15.12 32.11
N LEU A 834 -0.32 13.90 31.80
CA LEU A 834 -1.55 13.33 32.36
C LEU A 834 -1.37 12.93 33.83
N LYS A 835 -0.23 12.32 34.21
CA LYS A 835 0.11 12.01 35.60
C LYS A 835 0.17 13.28 36.45
N GLU A 836 0.83 14.32 35.96
CA GLU A 836 0.91 15.64 36.60
C GLU A 836 -0.49 16.27 36.80
N ARG A 837 -1.34 16.23 35.77
CA ARG A 837 -2.74 16.69 35.89
C ARG A 837 -3.51 15.91 36.97
N TRP A 838 -3.22 14.62 37.16
CA TRP A 838 -3.87 13.79 38.16
C TRP A 838 -3.32 14.04 39.58
N SER A 839 -2.00 14.12 39.77
CA SER A 839 -1.40 14.47 41.07
C SER A 839 -1.87 15.84 41.55
N ASN A 840 -1.97 16.81 40.65
CA ASN A 840 -2.41 18.18 40.94
C ASN A 840 -3.95 18.31 41.06
N THR A 841 -4.70 17.20 41.06
CA THR A 841 -6.16 17.21 41.26
C THR A 841 -6.49 17.19 42.75
N THR A 842 -7.15 18.24 43.23
CA THR A 842 -7.64 18.35 44.62
C THR A 842 -9.03 17.71 44.82
N THR A 843 -9.78 17.52 43.74
CA THR A 843 -11.10 16.87 43.75
C THR A 843 -10.98 15.34 43.68
N CYS A 844 -12.10 14.63 43.45
CA CYS A 844 -12.11 13.17 43.24
C CYS A 844 -11.55 12.35 44.44
N ARG A 845 -11.85 12.72 45.70
CA ARG A 845 -11.27 12.11 46.93
C ARG A 845 -11.15 10.58 46.87
N GLN A 846 -12.27 9.86 46.74
CA GLN A 846 -12.28 8.39 46.64
C GLN A 846 -11.55 7.89 45.39
N GLY A 847 -11.65 8.59 44.27
CA GLY A 847 -10.89 8.27 43.06
C GLY A 847 -9.38 8.33 43.24
N ARG A 848 -8.86 9.31 43.99
CA ARG A 848 -7.41 9.41 44.28
C ARG A 848 -6.93 8.30 45.21
N GLU A 849 -7.76 7.94 46.20
CA GLU A 849 -7.51 6.82 47.12
C GLU A 849 -7.51 5.47 46.36
N MET A 850 -8.55 5.20 45.56
CA MET A 850 -8.75 3.90 44.89
C MET A 850 -7.95 3.67 43.60
N ILE A 851 -7.70 4.73 42.82
CA ILE A 851 -6.95 4.62 41.56
C ILE A 851 -5.45 4.72 41.83
N GLY A 852 -5.04 5.53 42.82
CA GLY A 852 -3.64 5.82 43.09
C GLY A 852 -2.96 6.46 41.89
N GLU A 853 -1.81 5.93 41.49
CA GLU A 853 -1.11 6.33 40.27
C GLU A 853 -1.75 5.80 38.98
N ILE A 854 -1.63 6.56 37.90
CA ILE A 854 -2.10 6.14 36.57
C ILE A 854 -1.28 4.94 36.06
N ASN A 855 -1.95 3.80 35.95
CA ASN A 855 -1.37 2.54 35.51
C ASN A 855 -1.93 2.11 34.13
N VAL A 856 -1.05 2.04 33.13
CA VAL A 856 -1.40 1.67 31.74
C VAL A 856 -1.76 0.18 31.60
N GLY A 857 -1.29 -0.69 32.50
CA GLY A 857 -1.68 -2.10 32.59
C GLY A 857 -3.13 -2.25 32.99
N LYS A 858 -3.51 -1.69 34.16
CA LYS A 858 -4.90 -1.67 34.66
C LYS A 858 -5.87 -1.07 33.63
N ALA A 859 -5.47 0.02 32.96
CA ALA A 859 -6.26 0.61 31.89
C ALA A 859 -6.57 -0.36 30.72
N ARG A 860 -5.62 -1.24 30.35
CA ARG A 860 -5.83 -2.28 29.31
C ARG A 860 -6.74 -3.40 29.80
N GLU A 861 -6.70 -3.74 31.08
CA GLU A 861 -7.59 -4.73 31.70
C GLU A 861 -9.03 -4.22 31.74
N ILE A 862 -9.23 -2.99 32.19
CA ILE A 862 -10.55 -2.29 32.17
C ILE A 862 -11.17 -2.27 30.76
N LEU A 863 -10.35 -2.12 29.71
CA LEU A 863 -10.84 -2.16 28.33
C LEU A 863 -11.25 -3.56 27.86
N LYS A 864 -10.67 -4.63 28.43
CA LYS A 864 -11.02 -6.03 28.10
C LYS A 864 -12.28 -6.52 28.84
N MET A 865 -12.62 -5.91 29.97
CA MET A 865 -13.81 -6.23 30.75
C MET A 865 -15.10 -6.10 29.94
N ASN A 866 -16.14 -6.82 30.36
CA ASN A 866 -17.48 -6.64 29.84
C ASN A 866 -18.10 -5.31 30.33
N ARG A 867 -19.29 -4.95 29.81
CA ARG A 867 -19.94 -3.66 30.12
C ARG A 867 -20.41 -3.54 31.57
N GLU A 868 -20.75 -4.64 32.23
CA GLU A 868 -21.22 -4.66 33.61
C GLU A 868 -20.06 -4.56 34.58
N GLU A 869 -19.02 -5.39 34.39
CA GLU A 869 -17.75 -5.34 35.13
C GLU A 869 -17.14 -3.93 35.12
N SER A 870 -16.90 -3.37 33.93
CA SER A 870 -16.30 -2.03 33.78
C SER A 870 -17.14 -0.92 34.42
N ARG A 871 -18.48 -1.05 34.39
CA ARG A 871 -19.42 -0.12 35.01
C ARG A 871 -19.40 -0.21 36.53
N ILE A 872 -19.46 -1.42 37.11
CA ILE A 872 -19.40 -1.65 38.55
C ILE A 872 -18.04 -1.20 39.08
N LEU A 873 -16.94 -1.56 38.42
CA LEU A 873 -15.60 -1.11 38.78
C LEU A 873 -15.49 0.42 38.74
N THR A 874 -16.07 1.09 37.73
CA THR A 874 -16.09 2.56 37.69
C THR A 874 -16.88 3.17 38.86
N TYR A 875 -17.93 2.50 39.34
CA TYR A 875 -18.67 2.92 40.53
C TYR A 875 -17.83 2.77 41.81
N VAL A 876 -17.14 1.63 41.96
CA VAL A 876 -16.25 1.35 43.08
C VAL A 876 -15.08 2.35 43.13
N LEU A 877 -14.37 2.53 42.01
CA LEU A 877 -13.18 3.38 41.95
C LEU A 877 -13.51 4.88 42.06
N THR A 878 -14.56 5.36 41.38
CA THR A 878 -14.89 6.80 41.44
C THR A 878 -15.71 7.19 42.68
N GLY A 879 -16.42 6.25 43.29
CA GLY A 879 -17.46 6.51 44.30
C GLY A 879 -18.80 6.99 43.74
N HIS A 880 -18.87 7.33 42.44
CA HIS A 880 -20.07 7.86 41.79
C HIS A 880 -20.94 6.73 41.23
N ALA A 881 -21.97 6.36 41.99
CA ALA A 881 -22.86 5.24 41.74
C ALA A 881 -24.34 5.65 41.94
N PRO A 882 -25.33 4.97 41.35
CA PRO A 882 -26.76 5.24 41.55
C PRO A 882 -27.29 4.73 42.91
N LEU A 883 -26.63 5.13 44.00
CA LEU A 883 -27.00 4.81 45.39
C LEU A 883 -27.80 5.97 46.02
N ASN A 884 -28.50 5.74 47.14
CA ASN A 884 -29.40 6.72 47.74
C ASN A 884 -28.73 8.09 47.93
N TYR A 885 -27.49 8.16 48.44
CA TYR A 885 -26.73 9.41 48.58
C TYR A 885 -26.63 10.23 47.28
N HIS A 886 -26.38 9.57 46.14
CA HIS A 886 -26.26 10.24 44.84
C HIS A 886 -27.62 10.55 44.23
N LEU A 887 -28.63 9.72 44.46
CA LEU A 887 -30.01 9.97 44.00
C LEU A 887 -30.64 11.14 44.78
N TYR A 888 -30.40 11.23 46.08
CA TYR A 888 -30.76 12.36 46.94
C TYR A 888 -30.09 13.65 46.47
N LYS A 889 -28.77 13.64 46.25
CA LYS A 889 -28.04 14.78 45.66
C LYS A 889 -28.50 15.20 44.26
N MET A 890 -29.29 14.36 43.58
CA MET A 890 -29.90 14.66 42.29
C MET A 890 -31.37 15.10 42.40
N GLY A 891 -31.97 15.13 43.60
CA GLY A 891 -33.39 15.38 43.80
C GLY A 891 -34.31 14.24 43.33
N VAL A 892 -33.78 13.01 43.20
CA VAL A 892 -34.53 11.82 42.77
C VAL A 892 -35.06 11.03 43.98
N LYS A 893 -34.49 11.27 45.18
CA LYS A 893 -34.96 10.74 46.45
C LYS A 893 -35.05 11.86 47.49
N GLU A 894 -35.94 11.67 48.46
CA GLU A 894 -36.15 12.59 49.59
C GLU A 894 -35.04 12.48 50.65
N ASP A 895 -34.45 11.29 50.81
CA ASP A 895 -33.31 11.04 51.69
C ASP A 895 -32.16 10.28 50.98
N GLY A 896 -30.95 10.41 51.54
CA GLY A 896 -29.75 9.74 51.06
C GLY A 896 -29.30 8.54 51.90
N ASN A 897 -30.09 8.14 52.89
CA ASN A 897 -29.71 7.20 53.94
C ASN A 897 -29.72 5.74 53.44
N CYS A 898 -29.00 4.87 54.14
CA CYS A 898 -28.98 3.45 53.88
C CYS A 898 -30.08 2.71 54.66
N THR A 899 -30.67 1.69 54.03
CA THR A 899 -31.72 0.85 54.64
C THR A 899 -31.15 -0.23 55.56
N CYS A 900 -29.99 0.00 56.17
CA CYS A 900 -29.38 -0.87 57.18
C CYS A 900 -29.72 -0.49 58.63
N GLY A 901 -30.39 0.65 58.85
CA GLY A 901 -30.83 1.10 60.19
C GLY A 901 -29.83 2.00 60.93
N THR A 902 -28.62 2.21 60.41
CA THR A 902 -27.59 3.06 61.06
C THR A 902 -27.76 4.56 60.82
N ASN A 903 -28.78 4.99 60.07
CA ASN A 903 -28.98 6.37 59.58
C ASN A 903 -27.82 6.97 58.77
N GLU A 904 -26.80 6.18 58.39
CA GLU A 904 -25.71 6.65 57.54
C GLU A 904 -26.11 6.81 56.07
N MET A 905 -25.45 7.75 55.39
CA MET A 905 -25.63 7.98 53.95
C MET A 905 -25.15 6.78 53.12
N GLN A 906 -25.99 6.29 52.20
CA GLN A 906 -25.66 5.14 51.35
C GLN A 906 -24.62 5.51 50.27
N THR A 907 -23.35 5.50 50.67
CA THR A 907 -22.19 5.71 49.81
C THR A 907 -21.57 4.38 49.38
N VAL A 908 -20.69 4.41 48.37
CA VAL A 908 -19.91 3.23 47.97
C VAL A 908 -19.02 2.75 49.12
N LYS A 909 -18.37 3.67 49.85
CA LYS A 909 -17.59 3.35 51.06
C LYS A 909 -18.45 2.62 52.08
N HIS A 910 -19.60 3.19 52.45
CA HIS A 910 -20.52 2.58 53.42
C HIS A 910 -20.90 1.15 53.01
N LEU A 911 -21.29 0.89 51.76
CA LEU A 911 -21.64 -0.47 51.32
C LEU A 911 -20.46 -1.47 51.41
N LEU A 912 -19.25 -1.03 51.06
CA LEU A 912 -18.04 -1.85 51.00
C LEU A 912 -17.28 -2.00 52.33
N ILE A 913 -17.60 -1.21 53.35
CA ILE A 913 -16.85 -1.19 54.62
C ILE A 913 -17.82 -1.24 55.81
N ASP A 914 -18.70 -0.25 55.91
CA ASP A 914 -19.40 0.11 57.14
C ASP A 914 -20.80 -0.56 57.28
N CYS A 915 -21.44 -0.96 56.17
CA CYS A 915 -22.87 -1.31 56.15
C CYS A 915 -23.19 -2.66 56.78
N ASP A 916 -23.91 -2.69 57.89
CA ASP A 916 -24.30 -3.91 58.61
C ASP A 916 -25.04 -4.93 57.72
N ARG A 917 -25.94 -4.45 56.85
CA ARG A 917 -26.73 -5.30 55.93
C ARG A 917 -25.88 -6.16 54.99
N PHE A 918 -24.64 -5.75 54.70
CA PHE A 918 -23.75 -6.46 53.78
C PHE A 918 -22.57 -7.16 54.46
N VAL A 919 -22.46 -7.13 55.81
CA VAL A 919 -21.33 -7.73 56.57
C VAL A 919 -21.08 -9.18 56.18
N ARG A 920 -22.13 -10.02 56.09
CA ARG A 920 -21.97 -11.45 55.73
C ARG A 920 -21.37 -11.60 54.34
N LYS A 921 -21.89 -10.86 53.36
CA LYS A 921 -21.41 -10.91 51.96
C LYS A 921 -20.00 -10.33 51.80
N ARG A 922 -19.62 -9.33 52.61
CA ARG A 922 -18.22 -8.84 52.66
C ARG A 922 -17.27 -9.91 53.17
N ARG A 923 -17.62 -10.62 54.25
CA ARG A 923 -16.83 -11.75 54.77
C ARG A 923 -16.74 -12.90 53.77
N GLU A 924 -17.82 -13.23 53.07
CA GLU A 924 -17.85 -14.22 51.98
C GLU A 924 -16.95 -13.82 50.78
N THR A 925 -16.79 -12.53 50.49
CA THR A 925 -16.09 -12.03 49.29
C THR A 925 -14.63 -11.66 49.53
N PHE A 926 -14.31 -11.03 50.67
CA PHE A 926 -12.99 -10.50 51.00
C PHE A 926 -12.30 -11.21 52.18
N GLY A 927 -12.98 -12.19 52.81
CA GLY A 927 -12.46 -12.92 53.97
C GLY A 927 -12.71 -12.22 55.32
N ILE A 928 -12.08 -12.74 56.38
CA ILE A 928 -12.14 -12.18 57.73
C ILE A 928 -11.14 -11.02 57.85
N LEU A 929 -11.53 -9.87 57.29
CA LEU A 929 -10.85 -8.60 57.49
C LEU A 929 -11.56 -7.79 58.58
N ASP A 930 -10.80 -7.05 59.41
CA ASP A 930 -11.42 -6.05 60.29
C ASP A 930 -11.68 -4.76 59.50
N PHE A 931 -12.88 -4.69 58.94
CA PHE A 931 -13.27 -3.58 58.09
C PHE A 931 -13.41 -2.25 58.84
N LYS A 932 -13.48 -2.21 60.18
CA LYS A 932 -13.76 -0.95 60.90
C LYS A 932 -12.61 0.05 60.87
N GLU A 933 -11.38 -0.40 60.67
CA GLU A 933 -10.19 0.46 60.56
C GLU A 933 -9.60 0.53 59.14
N GLN A 934 -10.13 -0.25 58.21
CA GLN A 934 -9.57 -0.34 56.86
C GLN A 934 -9.95 0.84 55.96
N ARG A 935 -8.97 1.30 55.19
CA ARG A 935 -9.20 2.20 54.06
C ARG A 935 -9.73 1.42 52.86
N ILE A 936 -10.46 2.11 51.99
CA ILE A 936 -11.10 1.48 50.84
C ILE A 936 -10.10 0.98 49.79
N ASP A 937 -8.89 1.55 49.77
CA ASP A 937 -7.77 1.15 48.90
C ASP A 937 -6.99 -0.08 49.40
N GLN A 938 -7.32 -0.60 50.59
CA GLN A 938 -6.72 -1.81 51.18
C GLN A 938 -7.55 -3.08 50.91
N LEU A 939 -8.72 -2.96 50.28
CA LEU A 939 -9.54 -4.10 49.88
C LEU A 939 -8.85 -4.89 48.74
N PRO A 940 -8.94 -6.24 48.72
CA PRO A 940 -8.48 -7.05 47.59
C PRO A 940 -9.13 -6.60 46.27
N TYR A 941 -8.33 -6.52 45.21
CA TYR A 941 -8.68 -5.92 43.91
C TYR A 941 -9.40 -6.90 42.96
#